data_AF-A0A8T3YLD1-F1
#
_entry.id   AF-A0A8T3YLD1-F1
#
_cell.length_a   1.000
_cell.length_b   1.000
_cell.length_c   1.000
_cell.angle_alpha   90.00
_cell.angle_beta   90.00
_cell.angle_gamma   90.00
#
_symmetry.space_group_name_H-M   'P 1'
#
loop_
_entity.id
_entity.type
_entity.pdbx_description
1 polymer ?
#
loop_
_entity_poly.entity_id
_entity_poly.type
_entity_poly.pdbx_seq_one_letter_code
_entity_poly.pdbx_strand_id
1 'polypeptide(L)'
;MATILKELESKLPAHADISEVKFEASEIVLYTKNKEFFQNGEDTIKAIVREIKKRVELRPDLSITQDPETAKDYIQKTIPAEAGIQEIYFEPELGKVIIECAKPGLVIGKGGETFRDIRNKTCWLPKIERAPAMKSSVVRAVRNLLHTEIDYRKKFLNKIGQRINTELDKGENWVRVSCLGAARQVGRSSFLVQTRYSNVLLDCGITPGNGEFPLFNAPEYNIDNLDAVILSHSHIDHGALIPFLYEQGFTGPLYCTAPTRDTIVMLCLDYIDICQKNGINPPYPKKAVEKMVKHSVALNYGEVSDITPDIRLTLQPAGHLLGSSLVHLHIGDGLHNILYSLDGSTPVTVLDAEDSVHFQPIGKIIDRAFSAHPALVERRGPVEDMPNVDGLKTIAFNPRTFRTEVKDITRFVRHPITEELYEICTESGKKAMVTRSHSVFTAQGGRVQAVKVGELGRGDYILGPRQLPESPGKRVLDLFAYKDKVRIHVNDHQLLDRLLLSYEKKLAKLRLSSSKREVMSWLRDFFEGGMYKTGIAKKYGHRVATVSKVFSALGVHDHPRVGHSLPSHFHLTKEFARFLGYFVAEGSVRVKQNTIQITNTNLSILEDAQKIIRDLFGIEGDLRKKDDVVLFYSKPLRILLEDVLQCGRKARQKRVPPQLLFAGKDVAAQFLKGYFSGDGTIRVRSKGNEISATSKSPHLMQDIGFLLLHFGIVPRYLYNKVSDMHTVAFYGYDHIKAFHGQVGMMNKSASALDAYLASHQRTGRKQSFDRRIPLRALSVSGQDIISRTPWNTSLTCGIPQLEEMDVPDTLLLESDFVFDRVKEIRKVKPTGKYVYDFSVEGYENFTGGSGFLFLHNTGDLKYGPTRLFDPAWTDFQRVETLIMESTYGASNDVLPPRQDVEKSLMDMVNRTVERGGKALIPSFAVGRGQEVMAILEANNFQHPVWMEGMIWDATAIHTAYPEFLSQAMQRNIFRYGKNPFTNEIFRNVAPKERDAVIDSAEPGVVVATSGMLIGGPAIEYLKGLAPNPKNSLVFVGWQHPATLGSRIQKGWREIPMTGPDGKTKGLKIDLEVDTVHGMTGHCGRNELMNFVRHLSSRPERIVTVHGEARKCQELARDLHHVFNIETLAPRPMEAIRLK
;
A
#
# COMPACT_ATOMS: atom_id res chain seq x y z
N MET A 1 -37.10 -30.13 -20.92
CA MET A 1 -36.30 -31.34 -21.26
C MET A 1 -36.36 -31.70 -22.74
N ALA A 2 -37.50 -32.17 -23.27
CA ALA A 2 -37.55 -32.72 -24.64
C ALA A 2 -37.19 -31.71 -25.73
N THR A 3 -37.46 -30.42 -25.50
CA THR A 3 -37.37 -29.36 -26.51
C THR A 3 -35.94 -29.13 -27.00
N ILE A 4 -34.99 -28.83 -26.09
CA ILE A 4 -33.62 -28.45 -26.47
C ILE A 4 -32.78 -29.62 -27.02
N LEU A 5 -33.07 -30.85 -26.58
CA LEU A 5 -32.41 -32.04 -27.12
C LEU A 5 -32.92 -32.37 -28.54
N LYS A 6 -34.23 -32.30 -28.78
CA LYS A 6 -34.80 -32.46 -30.12
C LYS A 6 -34.37 -31.35 -31.08
N GLU A 7 -34.23 -30.12 -30.60
CA GLU A 7 -33.69 -29.01 -31.38
C GLU A 7 -32.24 -29.32 -31.83
N LEU A 8 -31.39 -29.77 -30.90
CA LEU A 8 -30.01 -30.18 -31.21
C LEU A 8 -29.97 -31.38 -32.17
N GLU A 9 -30.78 -32.41 -31.94
CA GLU A 9 -30.93 -33.58 -32.82
C GLU A 9 -31.34 -33.16 -34.25
N SER A 10 -32.28 -32.22 -34.38
CA SER A 10 -32.74 -31.70 -35.68
C SER A 10 -31.68 -30.90 -36.47
N LYS A 11 -30.60 -30.48 -35.80
CA LYS A 11 -29.51 -29.66 -36.36
C LYS A 11 -28.23 -30.46 -36.64
N LEU A 12 -28.16 -31.71 -36.19
CA LEU A 12 -27.04 -32.61 -36.47
C LEU A 12 -27.15 -33.19 -37.90
N PRO A 13 -26.03 -33.30 -38.65
CA PRO A 13 -26.07 -33.88 -39.98
C PRO A 13 -26.33 -35.38 -39.90
N ALA A 14 -27.09 -35.93 -40.87
CA ALA A 14 -27.53 -37.33 -40.86
C ALA A 14 -26.39 -38.38 -40.82
N HIS A 15 -25.15 -38.00 -41.17
CA HIS A 15 -23.98 -38.86 -41.05
C HIS A 15 -23.30 -38.84 -39.66
N ALA A 16 -23.77 -38.03 -38.71
CA ALA A 16 -23.12 -37.86 -37.40
C ALA A 16 -23.12 -39.13 -36.52
N ASP A 17 -24.09 -40.04 -36.72
CA ASP A 17 -24.24 -41.32 -36.00
C ASP A 17 -24.08 -41.18 -34.47
N ILE A 18 -24.95 -40.36 -33.87
CA ILE A 18 -24.93 -40.10 -32.42
C ILE A 18 -25.63 -41.25 -31.68
N SER A 19 -24.91 -41.88 -30.75
CA SER A 19 -25.38 -43.03 -29.98
C SER A 19 -26.02 -42.68 -28.65
N GLU A 20 -25.57 -41.60 -28.01
CA GLU A 20 -26.05 -41.13 -26.72
C GLU A 20 -25.91 -39.60 -26.62
N VAL A 21 -26.94 -38.95 -26.08
CA VAL A 21 -26.91 -37.54 -25.66
C VAL A 21 -27.16 -37.47 -24.17
N LYS A 22 -26.25 -36.84 -23.42
CA LYS A 22 -26.36 -36.63 -21.96
C LYS A 22 -26.01 -35.21 -21.59
N PHE A 23 -26.38 -34.82 -20.37
CA PHE A 23 -25.83 -33.61 -19.76
C PHE A 23 -24.70 -33.96 -18.81
N GLU A 24 -23.72 -33.05 -18.67
CA GLU A 24 -22.77 -33.04 -17.56
C GLU A 24 -22.76 -31.63 -16.94
N ALA A 25 -23.57 -31.45 -15.90
CA ALA A 25 -23.89 -30.15 -15.31
C ALA A 25 -24.32 -29.12 -16.37
N SER A 26 -23.51 -28.10 -16.67
CA SER A 26 -23.84 -27.05 -17.64
C SER A 26 -23.66 -27.47 -19.11
N GLU A 27 -23.00 -28.60 -19.40
CA GLU A 27 -22.60 -28.99 -20.76
C GLU A 27 -23.47 -30.11 -21.33
N ILE A 28 -23.70 -30.09 -22.65
CA ILE A 28 -24.33 -31.18 -23.39
C ILE A 28 -23.22 -32.04 -24.00
N VAL A 29 -23.28 -33.35 -23.78
CA VAL A 29 -22.30 -34.33 -24.27
C VAL A 29 -22.94 -35.18 -25.35
N LEU A 30 -22.32 -35.21 -26.53
CA LEU A 30 -22.73 -36.04 -27.66
C LEU A 30 -21.72 -37.16 -27.87
N TYR A 31 -22.17 -38.42 -27.83
CA TYR A 31 -21.34 -39.58 -28.15
C TYR A 31 -21.56 -39.98 -29.62
N THR A 32 -20.49 -40.00 -30.42
CA THR A 32 -20.52 -40.33 -31.86
C THR A 32 -19.89 -41.69 -32.16
N LYS A 33 -20.58 -42.48 -32.98
CA LYS A 33 -20.07 -43.71 -33.61
C LYS A 33 -19.48 -43.47 -35.00
N ASN A 34 -19.67 -42.30 -35.60
CA ASN A 34 -18.92 -41.92 -36.79
C ASN A 34 -17.54 -41.35 -36.39
N LYS A 35 -16.49 -42.07 -36.79
CA LYS A 35 -15.07 -41.71 -36.60
C LYS A 35 -14.64 -40.47 -37.39
N GLU A 36 -15.12 -40.31 -38.62
CA GLU A 36 -14.84 -39.12 -39.44
C GLU A 36 -15.52 -37.88 -38.85
N PHE A 37 -16.76 -38.01 -38.36
CA PHE A 37 -17.46 -36.94 -37.65
C PHE A 37 -16.75 -36.58 -36.33
N PHE A 38 -16.24 -37.56 -35.58
CA PHE A 38 -15.42 -37.29 -34.39
C PHE A 38 -14.12 -36.52 -34.70
N GLN A 39 -13.48 -36.81 -35.83
CA GLN A 39 -12.24 -36.17 -36.25
C GLN A 39 -12.45 -34.76 -36.82
N ASN A 40 -13.49 -34.56 -37.65
CA ASN A 40 -13.66 -33.36 -38.49
C ASN A 40 -14.89 -32.50 -38.14
N GLY A 41 -15.86 -33.02 -37.37
CA GLY A 41 -17.16 -32.37 -37.09
C GLY A 41 -17.12 -31.14 -36.17
N GLU A 42 -15.92 -30.71 -35.74
CA GLU A 42 -15.72 -29.63 -34.78
C GLU A 42 -16.42 -28.31 -35.17
N ASP A 43 -16.35 -27.93 -36.44
CA ASP A 43 -16.92 -26.64 -36.90
C ASP A 43 -18.45 -26.70 -37.02
N THR A 44 -19.03 -27.87 -37.28
CA THR A 44 -20.47 -28.13 -37.17
C THR A 44 -20.94 -27.95 -35.72
N ILE A 45 -20.20 -28.50 -34.75
CA ILE A 45 -20.52 -28.32 -33.32
C ILE A 45 -20.39 -26.85 -32.92
N LYS A 46 -19.35 -26.14 -33.37
CA LYS A 46 -19.20 -24.69 -33.13
C LYS A 46 -20.35 -23.86 -33.73
N ALA A 47 -20.95 -24.29 -34.84
CA ALA A 47 -22.15 -23.65 -35.39
C ALA A 47 -23.38 -23.90 -34.50
N ILE A 48 -23.63 -25.15 -34.09
CA ILE A 48 -24.74 -25.52 -33.20
C ILE A 48 -24.65 -24.79 -31.85
N VAL A 49 -23.45 -24.72 -31.26
CA VAL A 49 -23.18 -23.99 -29.99
C VAL A 49 -23.52 -22.49 -30.11
N ARG A 50 -23.24 -21.85 -31.26
CA ARG A 50 -23.57 -20.43 -31.47
C ARG A 50 -25.07 -20.17 -31.56
N GLU A 51 -25.84 -21.13 -32.08
CA GLU A 51 -27.28 -20.99 -32.26
C GLU A 51 -28.05 -21.30 -30.98
N ILE A 52 -27.81 -22.48 -30.37
CA ILE A 52 -28.47 -22.95 -29.15
C ILE A 52 -27.95 -22.22 -27.89
N LYS A 53 -26.77 -21.59 -27.97
CA LYS A 53 -26.09 -20.85 -26.88
C LYS A 53 -25.80 -21.69 -25.63
N LYS A 54 -25.81 -23.02 -25.77
CA LYS A 54 -25.37 -24.00 -24.76
C LYS A 54 -24.04 -24.61 -25.21
N ARG A 55 -23.20 -25.01 -24.26
CA ARG A 55 -21.97 -25.74 -24.56
C ARG A 55 -22.29 -27.16 -25.00
N VAL A 56 -21.61 -27.61 -26.05
CA VAL A 56 -21.74 -28.96 -26.62
C VAL A 56 -20.34 -29.54 -26.79
N GLU A 57 -20.05 -30.66 -26.12
CA GLU A 57 -18.80 -31.41 -26.26
C GLU A 57 -19.05 -32.70 -27.05
N LEU A 58 -18.29 -32.89 -28.14
CA LEU A 58 -18.34 -34.10 -28.95
C LEU A 58 -17.33 -35.12 -28.42
N ARG A 59 -17.79 -36.32 -28.08
CA ARG A 59 -17.02 -37.42 -27.49
C ARG A 59 -17.14 -38.69 -28.32
N PRO A 60 -16.15 -39.58 -28.28
CA PRO A 60 -16.20 -40.84 -29.00
C PRO A 60 -17.11 -41.85 -28.28
N ASP A 61 -17.87 -42.65 -29.03
CA ASP A 61 -18.40 -43.90 -28.51
C ASP A 61 -17.26 -44.92 -28.32
N LEU A 62 -17.40 -45.82 -27.32
CA LEU A 62 -16.43 -46.89 -27.08
C LEU A 62 -16.28 -47.85 -28.28
N SER A 63 -17.23 -47.90 -29.20
CA SER A 63 -17.10 -48.68 -30.43
C SER A 63 -16.13 -48.10 -31.46
N ILE A 64 -15.63 -46.86 -31.29
CA ILE A 64 -14.64 -46.24 -32.20
C ILE A 64 -13.29 -45.92 -31.55
N THR A 65 -13.19 -45.94 -30.22
CA THR A 65 -11.93 -45.83 -29.49
C THR A 65 -11.01 -47.01 -29.79
N GLN A 66 -9.70 -46.78 -29.86
CA GLN A 66 -8.72 -47.86 -29.80
C GLN A 66 -8.74 -48.55 -28.42
N ASP A 67 -8.36 -49.82 -28.40
CA ASP A 67 -8.01 -50.56 -27.18
C ASP A 67 -7.09 -49.72 -26.25
N PRO A 68 -7.36 -49.65 -24.91
CA PRO A 68 -6.63 -48.76 -24.00
C PRO A 68 -5.12 -49.00 -23.96
N GLU A 69 -4.69 -50.26 -23.88
CA GLU A 69 -3.28 -50.66 -23.91
C GLU A 69 -2.60 -50.21 -25.21
N THR A 70 -3.24 -50.49 -26.36
CA THR A 70 -2.77 -50.06 -27.69
C THR A 70 -2.68 -48.53 -27.81
N ALA A 71 -3.70 -47.81 -27.31
CA ALA A 71 -3.75 -46.35 -27.31
C ALA A 71 -2.68 -45.75 -26.39
N LYS A 72 -2.43 -46.36 -25.23
CA LYS A 72 -1.37 -45.96 -24.28
C LYS A 72 0.01 -46.10 -24.89
N ASP A 73 0.26 -47.22 -25.58
CA ASP A 73 1.48 -47.47 -26.32
C ASP A 73 1.71 -46.43 -27.43
N TYR A 74 0.64 -45.99 -28.11
CA TYR A 74 0.72 -44.90 -29.09
C TYR A 74 1.02 -43.54 -28.44
N ILE A 75 0.31 -43.21 -27.37
CA ILE A 75 0.46 -41.95 -26.61
C ILE A 75 1.89 -41.81 -26.07
N GLN A 76 2.47 -42.88 -25.51
CA GLN A 76 3.84 -42.88 -25.00
C GLN A 76 4.92 -42.73 -26.08
N LYS A 77 4.64 -43.17 -27.32
CA LYS A 77 5.57 -43.01 -28.47
C LYS A 77 5.43 -41.64 -29.15
N THR A 78 4.24 -41.04 -29.09
CA THR A 78 3.90 -39.77 -29.75
C THR A 78 4.27 -38.55 -28.91
N ILE A 79 4.24 -38.67 -27.57
CA ILE A 79 4.64 -37.59 -26.66
C ILE A 79 6.16 -37.63 -26.41
N PRO A 80 6.89 -36.50 -26.51
CA PRO A 80 8.30 -36.44 -26.14
C PRO A 80 8.52 -36.81 -24.67
N ALA A 81 9.52 -37.65 -24.37
CA ALA A 81 9.88 -38.05 -23.00
C ALA A 81 10.11 -36.85 -22.06
N GLU A 82 10.60 -35.74 -22.62
CA GLU A 82 10.78 -34.45 -21.97
C GLU A 82 9.51 -33.85 -21.33
N ALA A 83 8.32 -34.31 -21.75
CA ALA A 83 7.03 -33.93 -21.16
C ALA A 83 6.86 -34.46 -19.72
N GLY A 84 7.59 -35.51 -19.34
CA GLY A 84 7.56 -36.08 -18.00
C GLY A 84 6.18 -36.65 -17.63
N ILE A 85 5.63 -37.51 -18.48
CA ILE A 85 4.42 -38.29 -18.16
C ILE A 85 4.65 -39.03 -16.84
N GLN A 86 3.68 -38.96 -15.93
CA GLN A 86 3.66 -39.77 -14.70
C GLN A 86 2.71 -40.94 -14.87
N GLU A 87 1.46 -40.68 -15.24
CA GLU A 87 0.43 -41.70 -15.42
C GLU A 87 -0.43 -41.42 -16.66
N ILE A 88 -0.93 -42.50 -17.27
CA ILE A 88 -1.96 -42.49 -18.31
C ILE A 88 -3.00 -43.52 -17.89
N TYR A 89 -4.22 -43.05 -17.71
CA TYR A 89 -5.40 -43.86 -17.42
C TYR A 89 -6.58 -43.39 -18.26
N PHE A 90 -7.52 -44.29 -18.51
CA PHE A 90 -8.67 -44.07 -19.37
C PHE A 90 -9.92 -43.92 -18.53
N GLU A 91 -10.88 -43.16 -19.05
CA GLU A 91 -12.22 -42.97 -18.52
C GLU A 91 -13.21 -43.49 -19.59
N PRO A 92 -13.39 -44.83 -19.73
CA PRO A 92 -14.18 -45.43 -20.80
C PRO A 92 -15.61 -44.89 -20.86
N GLU A 93 -16.22 -44.67 -19.71
CA GLU A 93 -17.59 -44.17 -19.55
C GLU A 93 -17.75 -42.76 -20.13
N LEU A 94 -16.65 -42.01 -20.24
CA LEU A 94 -16.60 -40.66 -20.79
C LEU A 94 -15.93 -40.59 -22.17
N GLY A 95 -15.35 -41.67 -22.70
CA GLY A 95 -14.57 -41.66 -23.94
C GLY A 95 -13.30 -40.79 -23.85
N LYS A 96 -12.78 -40.58 -22.63
CA LYS A 96 -11.65 -39.68 -22.35
C LYS A 96 -10.40 -40.47 -21.93
N VAL A 97 -9.23 -39.95 -22.30
CA VAL A 97 -7.92 -40.44 -21.79
C VAL A 97 -7.26 -39.33 -20.99
N ILE A 98 -6.93 -39.60 -19.73
CA ILE A 98 -6.25 -38.63 -18.88
C ILE A 98 -4.74 -38.86 -18.98
N ILE A 99 -4.01 -37.78 -19.25
CA ILE A 99 -2.55 -37.81 -19.41
C ILE A 99 -1.96 -36.88 -18.35
N GLU A 100 -1.50 -37.45 -17.24
CA GLU A 100 -0.85 -36.70 -16.16
C GLU A 100 0.65 -36.50 -16.46
N CYS A 101 1.10 -35.26 -16.60
CA CYS A 101 2.47 -34.95 -17.02
C CYS A 101 3.04 -33.67 -16.41
N ALA A 102 4.37 -33.58 -16.29
CA ALA A 102 5.05 -32.41 -15.75
C ALA A 102 4.93 -31.17 -16.66
N LYS A 103 4.92 -31.35 -18.00
CA LYS A 103 4.87 -30.27 -18.99
C LYS A 103 3.73 -30.44 -20.02
N PRO A 104 2.46 -30.12 -19.66
CA PRO A 104 1.31 -30.23 -20.56
C PRO A 104 1.47 -29.60 -21.95
N GLY A 105 2.21 -28.49 -22.08
CA GLY A 105 2.46 -27.84 -23.37
C GLY A 105 3.18 -28.72 -24.40
N LEU A 106 3.99 -29.70 -23.96
CA LEU A 106 4.64 -30.67 -24.85
C LEU A 106 3.71 -31.83 -25.25
N VAL A 107 2.66 -32.10 -24.48
CA VAL A 107 1.61 -33.07 -24.81
C VAL A 107 0.59 -32.47 -25.79
N ILE A 108 0.35 -31.16 -25.68
CA ILE A 108 -0.56 -30.43 -26.58
C ILE A 108 0.11 -30.21 -27.95
N GLY A 109 1.40 -29.87 -27.97
CA GLY A 109 2.15 -29.56 -29.19
C GLY A 109 1.88 -28.14 -29.73
N LYS A 110 2.67 -27.68 -30.70
CA LYS A 110 2.49 -26.33 -31.28
C LYS A 110 1.16 -26.27 -32.03
N GLY A 111 0.32 -25.30 -31.67
CA GLY A 111 -1.03 -25.19 -32.24
C GLY A 111 -1.91 -26.43 -32.04
N GLY A 112 -1.67 -27.23 -30.99
CA GLY A 112 -2.45 -28.45 -30.74
C GLY A 112 -2.21 -29.57 -31.75
N GLU A 113 -1.02 -29.65 -32.36
CA GLU A 113 -0.66 -30.72 -33.31
C GLU A 113 -0.69 -32.12 -32.65
N THR A 114 0.04 -32.29 -31.55
CA THR A 114 0.15 -33.56 -30.80
C THR A 114 -1.17 -33.97 -30.17
N PHE A 115 -1.93 -33.00 -29.64
CA PHE A 115 -3.30 -33.21 -29.15
C PHE A 115 -4.22 -33.79 -30.24
N ARG A 116 -4.21 -33.19 -31.44
CA ARG A 116 -5.07 -33.62 -32.55
C ARG A 116 -4.61 -34.94 -33.16
N ASP A 117 -3.32 -35.23 -33.22
CA ASP A 117 -2.83 -36.54 -33.66
C ASP A 117 -3.27 -37.64 -32.69
N ILE A 118 -3.03 -37.49 -31.38
CA ILE A 118 -3.49 -38.45 -30.37
C ILE A 118 -5.00 -38.67 -30.49
N ARG A 119 -5.80 -37.59 -30.50
CA ARG A 119 -7.26 -37.67 -30.65
C ARG A 119 -7.67 -38.40 -31.92
N ASN A 120 -7.12 -38.04 -33.07
CA ASN A 120 -7.59 -38.57 -34.34
C ASN A 120 -7.14 -40.02 -34.58
N LYS A 121 -5.95 -40.39 -34.09
CA LYS A 121 -5.38 -41.74 -34.22
C LYS A 121 -6.04 -42.72 -33.24
N THR A 122 -5.98 -42.39 -31.95
CA THR A 122 -6.50 -43.26 -30.88
C THR A 122 -8.03 -43.22 -30.78
N CYS A 123 -8.65 -42.16 -31.31
CA CYS A 123 -10.08 -41.87 -31.16
C CYS A 123 -10.54 -41.67 -29.71
N TRP A 124 -9.62 -41.59 -28.74
CA TRP A 124 -9.92 -41.10 -27.39
C TRP A 124 -9.85 -39.57 -27.34
N LEU A 125 -10.67 -38.93 -26.52
CA LEU A 125 -10.58 -37.49 -26.28
C LEU A 125 -9.53 -37.21 -25.18
N PRO A 126 -8.38 -36.56 -25.48
CA PRO A 126 -7.34 -36.37 -24.48
C PRO A 126 -7.72 -35.27 -23.48
N LYS A 127 -7.44 -35.49 -22.20
CA LYS A 127 -7.53 -34.48 -21.14
C LYS A 127 -6.19 -34.46 -20.40
N ILE A 128 -5.39 -33.44 -20.67
CA ILE A 128 -4.03 -33.33 -20.13
C ILE A 128 -4.13 -32.70 -18.74
N GLU A 129 -3.65 -33.41 -17.72
CA GLU A 129 -3.54 -32.89 -16.36
C GLU A 129 -2.08 -32.65 -15.99
N ARG A 130 -1.85 -31.64 -15.14
CA ARG A 130 -0.52 -31.36 -14.63
C ARG A 130 -0.18 -32.28 -13.46
N ALA A 131 0.96 -32.95 -13.57
CA ALA A 131 1.59 -33.60 -12.45
C ALA A 131 2.08 -32.55 -11.43
N PRO A 132 1.68 -32.62 -10.15
CA PRO A 132 2.16 -31.70 -9.14
C PRO A 132 3.67 -31.94 -8.92
N ALA A 133 4.45 -30.85 -8.92
CA ALA A 133 5.90 -30.93 -8.77
C ALA A 133 6.32 -31.42 -7.36
N MET A 134 5.43 -31.29 -6.36
CA MET A 134 5.57 -31.88 -5.03
C MET A 134 4.50 -32.97 -4.86
N LYS A 135 4.87 -34.11 -4.26
CA LYS A 135 3.92 -35.19 -3.95
C LYS A 135 2.99 -34.76 -2.81
N SER A 136 1.67 -34.89 -3.01
CA SER A 136 0.64 -34.76 -1.98
C SER A 136 -0.19 -36.04 -1.89
N SER A 137 -0.59 -36.39 -0.68
CA SER A 137 -1.57 -37.46 -0.45
C SER A 137 -2.99 -37.00 -0.79
N VAL A 138 -3.32 -35.73 -0.52
CA VAL A 138 -4.66 -35.17 -0.70
C VAL A 138 -5.02 -34.99 -2.17
N VAL A 139 -4.13 -34.40 -2.99
CA VAL A 139 -4.39 -34.24 -4.44
C VAL A 139 -4.65 -35.60 -5.10
N ARG A 140 -3.84 -36.61 -4.77
CA ARG A 140 -4.04 -37.97 -5.25
C ARG A 140 -5.33 -38.59 -4.73
N ALA A 141 -5.64 -38.45 -3.44
CA ALA A 141 -6.88 -39.00 -2.88
C ALA A 141 -8.13 -38.38 -3.52
N VAL A 142 -8.14 -37.06 -3.76
CA VAL A 142 -9.23 -36.36 -4.45
C VAL A 142 -9.33 -36.83 -5.90
N ARG A 143 -8.25 -36.80 -6.69
CA ARG A 143 -8.26 -37.31 -8.07
C ARG A 143 -8.75 -38.76 -8.12
N ASN A 144 -8.11 -39.67 -7.39
CA ASN A 144 -8.48 -41.08 -7.35
C ASN A 144 -9.96 -41.28 -7.04
N LEU A 145 -10.51 -40.58 -6.03
CA LEU A 145 -11.93 -40.64 -5.69
C LEU A 145 -12.84 -40.15 -6.83
N LEU A 146 -12.44 -39.12 -7.58
CA LEU A 146 -13.20 -38.61 -8.72
C LEU A 146 -13.19 -39.57 -9.93
N HIS A 147 -12.15 -40.40 -10.09
CA HIS A 147 -12.06 -41.42 -11.15
C HIS A 147 -12.72 -42.75 -10.73
N THR A 148 -12.53 -43.23 -9.50
CA THR A 148 -13.17 -44.48 -9.02
C THR A 148 -14.69 -44.37 -8.91
N GLU A 149 -15.21 -43.14 -8.81
CA GLU A 149 -16.65 -42.85 -8.69
C GLU A 149 -17.25 -42.30 -9.99
N ILE A 150 -16.55 -42.45 -11.13
CA ILE A 150 -16.94 -41.84 -12.41
C ILE A 150 -18.36 -42.20 -12.84
N ASP A 151 -18.78 -43.43 -12.56
CA ASP A 151 -20.10 -43.97 -12.86
C ASP A 151 -21.21 -43.34 -11.98
N TYR A 152 -20.92 -43.04 -10.71
CA TYR A 152 -21.77 -42.23 -9.84
C TYR A 152 -21.82 -40.78 -10.30
N ARG A 153 -20.66 -40.20 -10.66
CA ARG A 153 -20.53 -38.82 -11.10
C ARG A 153 -21.22 -38.57 -12.44
N LYS A 154 -21.15 -39.48 -13.42
CA LYS A 154 -21.90 -39.38 -14.69
C LYS A 154 -23.40 -39.34 -14.46
N LYS A 155 -23.93 -40.18 -13.56
CA LYS A 155 -25.35 -40.20 -13.17
C LYS A 155 -25.76 -38.91 -12.43
N PHE A 156 -24.93 -38.44 -11.51
CA PHE A 156 -25.12 -37.20 -10.76
C PHE A 156 -25.10 -35.96 -11.67
N LEU A 157 -24.05 -35.77 -12.48
CA LEU A 157 -23.88 -34.63 -13.38
C LEU A 157 -24.99 -34.56 -14.42
N ASN A 158 -25.48 -35.71 -14.90
CA ASN A 158 -26.65 -35.76 -15.77
C ASN A 158 -27.95 -35.34 -15.05
N LYS A 159 -28.16 -35.75 -13.79
CA LYS A 159 -29.30 -35.26 -12.98
C LYS A 159 -29.22 -33.74 -12.76
N ILE A 160 -28.04 -33.19 -12.52
CA ILE A 160 -27.83 -31.74 -12.37
C ILE A 160 -28.11 -31.01 -13.68
N GLY A 161 -27.59 -31.48 -14.82
CA GLY A 161 -27.86 -30.87 -16.12
C GLY A 161 -29.32 -31.02 -16.58
N GLN A 162 -29.99 -32.10 -16.20
CA GLN A 162 -31.44 -32.26 -16.34
C GLN A 162 -32.21 -31.23 -15.50
N ARG A 163 -31.80 -30.96 -14.25
CA ARG A 163 -32.37 -29.90 -13.41
C ARG A 163 -32.18 -28.53 -14.07
N ILE A 164 -30.94 -28.20 -14.48
CA ILE A 164 -30.58 -26.94 -15.15
C ILE A 164 -31.39 -26.69 -16.44
N ASN A 165 -31.68 -27.73 -17.24
CA ASN A 165 -32.43 -27.58 -18.49
C ASN A 165 -33.91 -27.98 -18.34
N THR A 166 -34.48 -27.65 -17.18
CA THR A 166 -35.93 -27.66 -16.91
C THR A 166 -36.58 -26.41 -17.50
N GLU A 167 -37.78 -26.54 -18.05
CA GLU A 167 -38.54 -25.41 -18.60
C GLU A 167 -39.27 -24.67 -17.47
N LEU A 168 -39.21 -23.34 -17.46
CA LEU A 168 -39.74 -22.49 -16.40
C LEU A 168 -41.21 -22.10 -16.66
N ASP A 169 -42.04 -22.17 -15.62
CA ASP A 169 -43.43 -21.70 -15.68
C ASP A 169 -43.53 -20.17 -15.56
N LYS A 170 -44.60 -19.58 -16.11
CA LYS A 170 -44.77 -18.12 -16.17
C LYS A 170 -45.36 -17.56 -14.87
N GLY A 171 -44.69 -16.56 -14.28
CA GLY A 171 -45.25 -15.75 -13.18
C GLY A 171 -44.33 -14.61 -12.75
N GLU A 172 -44.61 -14.01 -11.59
CA GLU A 172 -43.75 -12.94 -11.01
C GLU A 172 -42.37 -13.51 -10.66
N ASN A 173 -41.33 -12.90 -11.23
CA ASN A 173 -39.93 -13.17 -10.92
C ASN A 173 -39.44 -12.20 -9.84
N TRP A 174 -38.70 -12.74 -8.87
CA TRP A 174 -38.11 -11.99 -7.76
C TRP A 174 -36.73 -12.57 -7.43
N VAL A 175 -35.91 -11.78 -6.75
CA VAL A 175 -34.56 -12.17 -6.28
C VAL A 175 -34.38 -11.66 -4.87
N ARG A 176 -33.90 -12.50 -3.94
CA ARG A 176 -33.52 -12.08 -2.58
C ARG A 176 -32.22 -12.74 -2.11
N VAL A 177 -31.59 -12.14 -1.10
CA VAL A 177 -30.42 -12.71 -0.41
C VAL A 177 -30.65 -12.68 1.10
N SER A 178 -30.59 -13.85 1.74
CA SER A 178 -30.82 -14.03 3.17
C SER A 178 -29.49 -14.24 3.91
N CYS A 179 -29.21 -13.44 4.94
CA CYS A 179 -27.92 -13.43 5.63
C CYS A 179 -27.87 -14.48 6.76
N LEU A 180 -27.44 -15.71 6.44
CA LEU A 180 -27.33 -16.81 7.42
C LEU A 180 -26.06 -16.73 8.30
N GLY A 181 -25.08 -15.93 7.89
CA GLY A 181 -23.87 -15.61 8.66
C GLY A 181 -23.08 -14.44 8.03
N ALA A 182 -21.89 -14.12 8.57
CA ALA A 182 -21.03 -12.97 8.21
C ALA A 182 -21.66 -11.55 8.13
N ALA A 183 -22.96 -11.37 8.32
CA ALA A 183 -23.58 -10.05 8.39
C ALA A 183 -23.22 -9.35 9.71
N ARG A 184 -22.51 -8.22 9.65
CA ARG A 184 -21.98 -7.45 10.81
C ARG A 184 -21.06 -8.24 11.75
N GLN A 185 -20.50 -9.35 11.28
CA GLN A 185 -19.45 -10.10 11.98
C GLN A 185 -18.41 -10.65 11.00
N VAL A 186 -17.23 -11.01 11.50
CA VAL A 186 -16.27 -11.88 10.80
C VAL A 186 -16.60 -13.34 11.14
N GLY A 187 -16.35 -14.28 10.23
CA GLY A 187 -16.61 -15.70 10.46
C GLY A 187 -18.04 -16.17 10.16
N ARG A 188 -18.19 -17.50 10.03
CA ARG A 188 -19.39 -18.22 9.56
C ARG A 188 -20.02 -17.65 8.29
N SER A 189 -19.23 -17.34 7.28
CA SER A 189 -19.70 -16.80 6.01
C SER A 189 -20.70 -17.76 5.36
N SER A 190 -21.94 -17.27 5.17
CA SER A 190 -23.01 -18.00 4.48
C SER A 190 -24.18 -17.08 4.11
N PHE A 191 -24.53 -17.02 2.83
CA PHE A 191 -25.61 -16.20 2.29
C PHE A 191 -26.48 -17.02 1.34
N LEU A 192 -27.78 -17.07 1.59
CA LEU A 192 -28.72 -17.84 0.76
C LEU A 192 -29.35 -16.92 -0.30
N VAL A 193 -28.92 -17.06 -1.55
CA VAL A 193 -29.53 -16.41 -2.72
C VAL A 193 -30.75 -17.22 -3.14
N GLN A 194 -31.90 -16.58 -3.28
CA GLN A 194 -33.15 -17.25 -3.63
C GLN A 194 -33.88 -16.50 -4.74
N THR A 195 -34.48 -17.25 -5.65
CA THR A 195 -35.40 -16.79 -6.69
C THR A 195 -36.70 -17.57 -6.61
N ARG A 196 -37.64 -17.32 -7.53
CA ARG A 196 -38.84 -18.15 -7.71
C ARG A 196 -38.53 -19.64 -7.92
N TYR A 197 -37.40 -19.97 -8.53
CA TYR A 197 -37.09 -21.31 -9.02
C TYR A 197 -35.91 -21.98 -8.30
N SER A 198 -35.02 -21.19 -7.69
CA SER A 198 -33.71 -21.65 -7.23
C SER A 198 -33.34 -21.16 -5.84
N ASN A 199 -32.66 -22.00 -5.06
CA ASN A 199 -32.01 -21.67 -3.79
C ASN A 199 -30.52 -22.02 -3.90
N VAL A 200 -29.63 -21.03 -3.81
CA VAL A 200 -28.17 -21.21 -3.94
C VAL A 200 -27.46 -20.61 -2.74
N LEU A 201 -26.62 -21.41 -2.07
CA LEU A 201 -25.88 -20.97 -0.88
C LEU A 201 -24.48 -20.49 -1.28
N LEU A 202 -24.13 -19.25 -0.93
CA LEU A 202 -22.80 -18.67 -1.07
C LEU A 202 -22.05 -18.79 0.25
N ASP A 203 -20.96 -19.57 0.25
CA ASP A 203 -20.16 -19.95 1.40
C ASP A 203 -20.96 -20.70 2.51
N CYS A 204 -20.26 -21.52 3.29
CA CYS A 204 -20.79 -22.24 4.46
C CYS A 204 -19.62 -22.64 5.38
N GLY A 205 -19.14 -21.71 6.21
CA GLY A 205 -18.04 -21.94 7.15
C GLY A 205 -18.40 -21.77 8.63
N ILE A 206 -17.40 -21.90 9.50
CA ILE A 206 -17.53 -21.77 10.97
C ILE A 206 -17.05 -20.39 11.47
N THR A 207 -17.43 -20.01 12.68
CA THR A 207 -16.82 -18.86 13.38
C THR A 207 -15.48 -19.29 14.00
N PRO A 208 -14.34 -18.64 13.68
CA PRO A 208 -13.03 -19.04 14.20
C PRO A 208 -12.96 -18.99 15.73
N GLY A 209 -12.47 -20.07 16.35
CA GLY A 209 -12.16 -20.14 17.78
C GLY A 209 -13.30 -20.64 18.68
N ASN A 210 -14.56 -20.28 18.40
CA ASN A 210 -15.72 -20.83 19.15
C ASN A 210 -16.54 -21.86 18.36
N GLY A 211 -16.36 -21.96 17.04
CA GLY A 211 -17.01 -22.96 16.21
C GLY A 211 -18.49 -22.70 15.91
N GLU A 212 -19.02 -21.49 16.14
CA GLU A 212 -20.43 -21.18 15.83
C GLU A 212 -20.76 -21.36 14.35
N PHE A 213 -21.90 -22.01 14.07
CA PHE A 213 -22.40 -22.31 12.71
C PHE A 213 -23.26 -21.16 12.14
N PRO A 214 -23.50 -21.14 10.81
CA PRO A 214 -24.58 -20.38 10.19
C PRO A 214 -25.97 -20.77 10.74
N LEU A 215 -26.93 -19.88 10.56
CA LEU A 215 -28.28 -19.99 11.13
C LEU A 215 -29.19 -20.90 10.29
N PHE A 216 -28.88 -22.20 10.26
CA PHE A 216 -29.68 -23.23 9.56
C PHE A 216 -31.11 -23.43 10.12
N ASN A 217 -31.44 -22.79 11.24
CA ASN A 217 -32.79 -22.74 11.81
C ASN A 217 -33.63 -21.55 11.27
N ALA A 218 -33.11 -20.77 10.32
CA ALA A 218 -33.85 -19.70 9.65
C ALA A 218 -34.99 -20.27 8.78
N PRO A 219 -36.24 -19.77 8.86
CA PRO A 219 -37.38 -20.29 8.10
C PRO A 219 -37.21 -20.27 6.57
N GLU A 220 -36.33 -19.42 6.05
CA GLU A 220 -36.00 -19.29 4.63
C GLU A 220 -35.07 -20.39 4.12
N TYR A 221 -34.40 -21.12 5.02
CA TYR A 221 -33.46 -22.19 4.71
C TYR A 221 -34.15 -23.57 4.82
N ASN A 222 -34.13 -24.33 3.72
CA ASN A 222 -34.43 -25.76 3.73
C ASN A 222 -33.41 -26.49 2.84
N ILE A 223 -32.78 -27.52 3.40
CA ILE A 223 -31.73 -28.31 2.75
C ILE A 223 -32.27 -29.17 1.59
N ASP A 224 -33.53 -29.63 1.66
CA ASP A 224 -34.18 -30.41 0.60
C ASP A 224 -34.44 -29.56 -0.66
N ASN A 225 -34.69 -28.27 -0.45
CA ASN A 225 -34.97 -27.30 -1.52
C ASN A 225 -33.71 -26.63 -2.07
N LEU A 226 -32.52 -26.94 -1.54
CA LEU A 226 -31.26 -26.32 -1.96
C LEU A 226 -30.83 -26.84 -3.34
N ASP A 227 -30.64 -25.95 -4.31
CA ASP A 227 -30.18 -26.29 -5.65
C ASP A 227 -28.69 -26.57 -5.68
N ALA A 228 -27.89 -25.66 -5.12
CA ALA A 228 -26.43 -25.66 -5.22
C ALA A 228 -25.76 -24.94 -4.03
N VAL A 229 -24.48 -25.25 -3.81
CA VAL A 229 -23.56 -24.51 -2.94
C VAL A 229 -22.41 -23.96 -3.79
N ILE A 230 -22.00 -22.72 -3.53
CA ILE A 230 -20.84 -22.07 -4.15
C ILE A 230 -19.85 -21.69 -3.06
N LEU A 231 -18.59 -22.10 -3.20
CA LEU A 231 -17.52 -21.73 -2.27
C LEU A 231 -16.56 -20.73 -2.95
N SER A 232 -16.46 -19.52 -2.39
CA SER A 232 -15.60 -18.44 -2.91
C SER A 232 -14.11 -18.77 -2.76
N HIS A 233 -13.70 -19.29 -1.60
CA HIS A 233 -12.33 -19.65 -1.30
C HIS A 233 -12.27 -20.63 -0.11
N SER A 234 -11.13 -21.31 0.06
CA SER A 234 -11.02 -22.50 0.90
C SER A 234 -10.84 -22.28 2.42
N HIS A 235 -10.91 -21.06 2.95
CA HIS A 235 -10.75 -20.86 4.40
C HIS A 235 -11.91 -21.48 5.21
N ILE A 236 -11.63 -21.84 6.47
CA ILE A 236 -12.57 -22.57 7.34
C ILE A 236 -13.84 -21.77 7.67
N ASP A 237 -13.73 -20.44 7.72
CA ASP A 237 -14.83 -19.50 7.89
C ASP A 237 -15.70 -19.30 6.65
N HIS A 238 -15.28 -19.83 5.50
CA HIS A 238 -16.06 -19.86 4.27
C HIS A 238 -16.48 -21.27 3.81
N GLY A 239 -15.77 -22.35 4.17
CA GLY A 239 -16.05 -23.70 3.62
C GLY A 239 -16.21 -24.86 4.60
N ALA A 240 -15.88 -24.71 5.90
CA ALA A 240 -15.75 -25.86 6.80
C ALA A 240 -17.06 -26.62 7.09
N LEU A 241 -18.24 -26.04 6.87
CA LEU A 241 -19.53 -26.71 7.09
C LEU A 241 -20.17 -27.23 5.80
N ILE A 242 -19.51 -27.11 4.64
CA ILE A 242 -20.04 -27.72 3.41
C ILE A 242 -20.17 -29.25 3.55
N PRO A 243 -19.23 -30.00 4.17
CA PRO A 243 -19.46 -31.41 4.48
C PRO A 243 -20.63 -31.67 5.44
N PHE A 244 -20.90 -30.77 6.40
CA PHE A 244 -22.08 -30.89 7.29
C PHE A 244 -23.39 -30.90 6.48
N LEU A 245 -23.51 -30.06 5.45
CA LEU A 245 -24.67 -30.09 4.54
C LEU A 245 -24.85 -31.47 3.90
N TYR A 246 -23.76 -32.08 3.43
CA TYR A 246 -23.80 -33.40 2.81
C TYR A 246 -24.13 -34.52 3.82
N GLU A 247 -23.79 -34.37 5.09
CA GLU A 247 -24.21 -35.28 6.18
C GLU A 247 -25.70 -35.08 6.52
N GLN A 248 -26.19 -33.83 6.59
CA GLN A 248 -27.58 -33.48 6.88
C GLN A 248 -28.57 -33.76 5.72
N GLY A 249 -28.11 -34.31 4.60
CA GLY A 249 -28.97 -34.80 3.51
C GLY A 249 -28.76 -34.15 2.14
N PHE A 250 -28.00 -33.06 2.02
CA PHE A 250 -27.80 -32.35 0.75
C PHE A 250 -27.28 -33.29 -0.36
N THR A 251 -27.80 -33.11 -1.59
CA THR A 251 -27.42 -33.88 -2.80
C THR A 251 -27.24 -33.00 -4.04
N GLY A 252 -27.15 -31.67 -3.90
CA GLY A 252 -26.80 -30.76 -4.99
C GLY A 252 -25.28 -30.67 -5.20
N PRO A 253 -24.82 -29.90 -6.20
CA PRO A 253 -23.41 -29.69 -6.50
C PRO A 253 -22.76 -28.67 -5.57
N LEU A 254 -21.44 -28.83 -5.41
CA LEU A 254 -20.54 -27.80 -4.90
C LEU A 254 -19.77 -27.18 -6.07
N TYR A 255 -20.04 -25.92 -6.39
CA TYR A 255 -19.28 -25.14 -7.34
C TYR A 255 -18.13 -24.38 -6.66
N CYS A 256 -16.93 -24.51 -7.21
CA CYS A 256 -15.74 -23.77 -6.79
C CYS A 256 -14.64 -23.91 -7.86
N THR A 257 -13.49 -23.30 -7.67
CA THR A 257 -12.30 -23.60 -8.50
C THR A 257 -11.63 -24.90 -8.06
N ALA A 258 -10.95 -25.58 -8.98
CA ALA A 258 -10.24 -26.84 -8.70
C ALA A 258 -9.23 -26.75 -7.51
N PRO A 259 -8.45 -25.67 -7.32
CA PRO A 259 -7.58 -25.55 -6.16
C PRO A 259 -8.35 -25.32 -4.85
N THR A 260 -9.47 -24.60 -4.90
CA THR A 260 -10.35 -24.39 -3.74
C THR A 260 -10.95 -25.71 -3.28
N ARG A 261 -11.40 -26.58 -4.20
CA ARG A 261 -11.84 -27.96 -3.92
C ARG A 261 -10.78 -28.76 -3.16
N ASP A 262 -9.56 -28.86 -3.71
CA ASP A 262 -8.52 -29.71 -3.13
C ASP A 262 -8.06 -29.17 -1.76
N THR A 263 -8.02 -27.84 -1.61
CA THR A 263 -7.64 -27.19 -0.35
C THR A 263 -8.71 -27.34 0.73
N ILE A 264 -10.01 -27.21 0.40
CA ILE A 264 -11.06 -27.36 1.42
C ILE A 264 -11.18 -28.82 1.89
N VAL A 265 -10.92 -29.80 1.03
CA VAL A 265 -10.83 -31.22 1.45
C VAL A 265 -9.75 -31.43 2.49
N MET A 266 -8.54 -30.91 2.23
CA MET A 266 -7.41 -30.97 3.18
C MET A 266 -7.79 -30.35 4.54
N LEU A 267 -8.35 -29.13 4.54
CA LEU A 267 -8.73 -28.42 5.76
C LEU A 267 -9.89 -29.09 6.52
N CYS A 268 -10.88 -29.65 5.82
CA CYS A 268 -11.98 -30.38 6.44
C CYS A 268 -11.52 -31.71 7.06
N LEU A 269 -10.50 -32.36 6.51
CA LEU A 269 -9.90 -33.56 7.10
C LEU A 269 -9.03 -33.22 8.32
N ASP A 270 -8.24 -32.12 8.27
CA ASP A 270 -7.49 -31.62 9.43
C ASP A 270 -8.43 -31.24 10.58
N TYR A 271 -9.54 -30.56 10.29
CA TYR A 271 -10.54 -30.17 11.28
C TYR A 271 -11.19 -31.39 11.98
N ILE A 272 -11.51 -32.45 11.24
CA ILE A 272 -11.98 -33.73 11.82
C ILE A 272 -10.93 -34.30 12.78
N ASP A 273 -9.69 -34.41 12.34
CA ASP A 273 -8.60 -35.02 13.12
C ASP A 273 -8.24 -34.17 14.35
N ILE A 274 -8.36 -32.84 14.26
CA ILE A 274 -8.18 -31.90 15.38
C ILE A 274 -9.32 -32.04 16.39
N CYS A 275 -10.59 -32.16 15.96
CA CYS A 275 -11.70 -32.39 16.88
C CYS A 275 -11.49 -33.68 17.68
N GLN A 276 -11.21 -34.79 16.97
CA GLN A 276 -11.00 -36.11 17.57
C GLN A 276 -9.83 -36.11 18.59
N LYS A 277 -8.70 -35.47 18.26
CA LYS A 277 -7.53 -35.36 19.17
C LYS A 277 -7.82 -34.55 20.44
N ASN A 278 -8.80 -33.65 20.41
CA ASN A 278 -9.23 -32.86 21.57
C ASN A 278 -10.43 -33.48 22.32
N GLY A 279 -10.86 -34.70 21.96
CA GLY A 279 -12.03 -35.35 22.57
C GLY A 279 -13.37 -34.73 22.16
N ILE A 280 -13.38 -33.92 21.10
CA ILE A 280 -14.58 -33.26 20.56
C ILE A 280 -15.11 -34.11 19.41
N ASN A 281 -16.41 -34.42 19.42
CA ASN A 281 -17.05 -35.06 18.27
C ASN A 281 -17.04 -34.09 17.07
N PRO A 282 -16.43 -34.43 15.92
CA PRO A 282 -16.49 -33.60 14.73
C PRO A 282 -17.94 -33.54 14.22
N PRO A 283 -18.40 -32.40 13.68
CA PRO A 283 -19.79 -32.25 13.23
C PRO A 283 -20.15 -33.08 11.99
N TYR A 284 -19.17 -33.70 11.33
CA TYR A 284 -19.37 -34.58 10.18
C TYR A 284 -18.24 -35.63 10.08
N PRO A 285 -18.52 -36.83 9.53
CA PRO A 285 -17.52 -37.87 9.29
C PRO A 285 -16.70 -37.61 8.01
N LYS A 286 -15.59 -38.34 7.84
CA LYS A 286 -14.77 -38.28 6.60
C LYS A 286 -15.57 -38.65 5.34
N LYS A 287 -16.56 -39.54 5.46
CA LYS A 287 -17.55 -39.87 4.42
C LYS A 287 -18.34 -38.67 3.87
N ALA A 288 -18.59 -37.65 4.70
CA ALA A 288 -19.26 -36.43 4.25
C ALA A 288 -18.34 -35.56 3.39
N VAL A 289 -17.04 -35.56 3.68
CA VAL A 289 -15.99 -34.92 2.85
C VAL A 289 -15.83 -35.67 1.53
N GLU A 290 -15.86 -37.01 1.54
CA GLU A 290 -15.91 -37.83 0.32
C GLU A 290 -17.17 -37.53 -0.52
N LYS A 291 -18.35 -37.45 0.11
CA LYS A 291 -19.61 -37.09 -0.56
C LYS A 291 -19.52 -35.69 -1.19
N MET A 292 -18.98 -34.71 -0.47
CA MET A 292 -18.69 -33.36 -0.99
C MET A 292 -17.80 -33.40 -2.24
N VAL A 293 -16.73 -34.21 -2.24
CA VAL A 293 -15.84 -34.35 -3.41
C VAL A 293 -16.59 -34.95 -4.60
N LYS A 294 -17.36 -36.02 -4.41
CA LYS A 294 -18.16 -36.65 -5.50
C LYS A 294 -19.11 -35.65 -6.17
N HIS A 295 -19.74 -34.77 -5.38
CA HIS A 295 -20.67 -33.73 -5.83
C HIS A 295 -19.98 -32.43 -6.31
N SER A 296 -18.65 -32.34 -6.24
CA SER A 296 -17.93 -31.14 -6.66
C SER A 296 -17.89 -30.98 -8.19
N VAL A 297 -18.14 -29.74 -8.63
CA VAL A 297 -18.06 -29.27 -10.02
C VAL A 297 -17.04 -28.12 -10.03
N ALA A 298 -15.84 -28.41 -10.53
CA ALA A 298 -14.75 -27.44 -10.56
C ALA A 298 -14.84 -26.57 -11.82
N LEU A 299 -14.83 -25.25 -11.65
CA LEU A 299 -14.87 -24.25 -12.72
C LEU A 299 -13.55 -23.47 -12.81
N ASN A 300 -13.25 -22.94 -13.99
CA ASN A 300 -12.11 -22.06 -14.24
C ASN A 300 -12.47 -20.58 -14.04
N TYR A 301 -11.47 -19.70 -14.00
CA TYR A 301 -11.73 -18.25 -14.04
C TYR A 301 -12.25 -17.81 -15.42
N GLY A 302 -13.23 -16.91 -15.44
CA GLY A 302 -13.92 -16.46 -16.66
C GLY A 302 -14.88 -17.49 -17.27
N GLU A 303 -15.07 -18.64 -16.62
CA GLU A 303 -15.97 -19.70 -17.05
C GLU A 303 -17.44 -19.33 -16.75
N VAL A 304 -18.23 -19.09 -17.79
CA VAL A 304 -19.68 -18.95 -17.68
C VAL A 304 -20.33 -20.34 -17.71
N SER A 305 -21.04 -20.70 -16.64
CA SER A 305 -21.76 -21.97 -16.50
C SER A 305 -23.18 -21.72 -15.98
N ASP A 306 -24.20 -22.31 -16.62
CA ASP A 306 -25.53 -22.46 -15.98
C ASP A 306 -25.39 -23.36 -14.75
N ILE A 307 -25.95 -22.96 -13.60
CA ILE A 307 -25.90 -23.73 -12.35
C ILE A 307 -27.29 -24.15 -11.84
N THR A 308 -28.31 -23.39 -12.22
CA THR A 308 -29.74 -23.72 -12.08
C THR A 308 -30.47 -23.28 -13.38
N PRO A 309 -31.81 -23.48 -13.51
CA PRO A 309 -32.56 -23.01 -14.69
C PRO A 309 -32.47 -21.50 -14.95
N ASP A 310 -32.31 -20.70 -13.90
CA ASP A 310 -32.37 -19.23 -13.94
C ASP A 310 -31.13 -18.55 -13.35
N ILE A 311 -30.05 -19.27 -13.02
CA ILE A 311 -28.80 -18.69 -12.52
C ILE A 311 -27.60 -19.23 -13.30
N ARG A 312 -26.79 -18.30 -13.82
CA ARG A 312 -25.43 -18.57 -14.32
C ARG A 312 -24.39 -18.07 -13.33
N LEU A 313 -23.34 -18.85 -13.16
CA LEU A 313 -22.16 -18.55 -12.37
C LEU A 313 -21.00 -18.13 -13.27
N THR A 314 -20.18 -17.21 -12.80
CA THR A 314 -18.82 -16.98 -13.29
C THR A 314 -17.90 -16.68 -12.11
N LEU A 315 -16.75 -17.35 -12.05
CA LEU A 315 -15.71 -17.11 -11.05
C LEU A 315 -14.62 -16.24 -11.66
N GLN A 316 -14.06 -15.29 -10.91
CA GLN A 316 -12.94 -14.45 -11.34
C GLN A 316 -11.87 -14.32 -10.24
N PRO A 317 -10.60 -14.03 -10.56
CA PRO A 317 -9.52 -13.98 -9.56
C PRO A 317 -9.78 -12.97 -8.44
N ALA A 318 -9.55 -13.39 -7.19
CA ALA A 318 -9.70 -12.54 -6.01
C ALA A 318 -8.40 -12.12 -5.31
N GLY A 319 -7.22 -12.52 -5.79
CA GLY A 319 -5.93 -12.12 -5.20
C GLY A 319 -5.65 -12.58 -3.76
N HIS A 320 -6.62 -13.20 -3.08
CA HIS A 320 -6.60 -13.49 -1.64
C HIS A 320 -5.82 -14.77 -1.30
N LEU A 321 -6.16 -15.88 -1.98
CA LEU A 321 -5.44 -17.17 -1.94
C LEU A 321 -5.63 -18.01 -3.22
N LEU A 322 -5.00 -19.19 -3.31
CA LEU A 322 -5.05 -20.05 -4.49
C LEU A 322 -6.48 -20.52 -4.79
N GLY A 323 -7.00 -20.18 -5.97
CA GLY A 323 -8.38 -20.47 -6.36
C GLY A 323 -9.44 -19.53 -5.75
N SER A 324 -9.03 -18.51 -4.98
CA SER A 324 -9.97 -17.54 -4.39
C SER A 324 -10.70 -16.75 -5.48
N SER A 325 -12.02 -16.73 -5.37
CA SER A 325 -12.91 -16.32 -6.45
C SER A 325 -13.85 -15.20 -6.01
N LEU A 326 -13.88 -14.14 -6.82
CA LEU A 326 -15.01 -13.23 -6.88
C LEU A 326 -16.16 -14.02 -7.52
N VAL A 327 -17.28 -14.13 -6.81
CA VAL A 327 -18.46 -14.84 -7.30
C VAL A 327 -19.33 -13.86 -8.06
N HIS A 328 -19.51 -14.07 -9.37
CA HIS A 328 -20.48 -13.36 -10.18
C HIS A 328 -21.68 -14.26 -10.49
N LEU A 329 -22.88 -13.79 -10.18
CA LEU A 329 -24.14 -14.46 -10.52
C LEU A 329 -24.90 -13.61 -11.53
N HIS A 330 -25.38 -14.24 -12.61
CA HIS A 330 -26.27 -13.64 -13.60
C HIS A 330 -27.62 -14.38 -13.53
N ILE A 331 -28.68 -13.66 -13.13
CA ILE A 331 -29.98 -14.25 -12.79
C ILE A 331 -31.02 -13.89 -13.87
N GLY A 332 -31.80 -14.88 -14.31
CA GLY A 332 -32.71 -14.80 -15.46
C GLY A 332 -31.98 -14.48 -16.77
N ASP A 333 -32.72 -13.95 -17.75
CA ASP A 333 -32.15 -13.30 -18.95
C ASP A 333 -31.61 -11.90 -18.61
N GLY A 334 -30.73 -11.83 -17.61
CA GLY A 334 -30.20 -10.58 -17.05
C GLY A 334 -31.23 -9.76 -16.28
N LEU A 335 -32.10 -10.42 -15.50
CA LEU A 335 -33.00 -9.80 -14.54
C LEU A 335 -32.24 -9.05 -13.44
N HIS A 336 -31.16 -9.65 -12.93
CA HIS A 336 -30.29 -9.09 -11.88
C HIS A 336 -28.91 -9.78 -11.87
N ASN A 337 -27.84 -9.06 -11.50
CA ASN A 337 -26.48 -9.60 -11.39
C ASN A 337 -25.86 -9.26 -10.01
N ILE A 338 -25.09 -10.21 -9.43
CA ILE A 338 -24.48 -10.10 -8.08
C ILE A 338 -22.93 -10.28 -8.15
N LEU A 339 -22.13 -9.58 -7.32
CA LEU A 339 -20.63 -9.62 -7.28
C LEU A 339 -20.00 -9.50 -5.84
N TYR A 340 -18.66 -9.65 -5.66
CA TYR A 340 -17.87 -9.80 -4.39
C TYR A 340 -16.31 -9.40 -4.51
N SER A 341 -15.74 -8.14 -4.31
CA SER A 341 -14.40 -7.64 -4.93
C SER A 341 -13.58 -6.26 -4.53
N LEU A 342 -12.30 -5.86 -5.04
CA LEU A 342 -11.01 -5.20 -4.38
C LEU A 342 -9.92 -3.96 -4.96
N ASP A 343 -9.10 -2.96 -4.27
CA ASP A 343 -7.76 -2.02 -4.55
C ASP A 343 -7.29 -0.37 -4.67
N GLY A 344 -6.37 0.45 -3.89
CA GLY A 344 -5.46 1.77 -4.23
C GLY A 344 -4.95 3.09 -3.27
N SER A 345 -3.95 4.12 -3.52
CA SER A 345 -3.52 5.49 -2.74
C SER A 345 -2.38 6.68 -3.20
N THR A 346 -1.98 7.91 -2.54
CA THR A 346 -0.91 9.09 -2.97
C THR A 346 -0.39 10.49 -2.12
N PRO A 347 0.64 11.45 -2.50
CA PRO A 347 1.66 12.52 -1.78
C PRO A 347 1.69 14.09 -1.22
N VAL A 348 2.81 14.67 -0.54
CA VAL A 348 2.92 15.84 0.54
C VAL A 348 3.99 17.07 0.68
N THR A 349 4.04 17.82 1.86
CA THR A 349 4.94 18.90 2.51
C THR A 349 5.13 18.75 4.07
N VAL A 350 6.21 19.25 4.74
CA VAL A 350 6.54 19.02 6.20
C VAL A 350 7.22 20.18 7.01
N LEU A 351 7.08 20.19 8.36
CA LEU A 351 7.87 20.90 9.40
C LEU A 351 8.49 19.92 10.43
N ASP A 352 9.54 20.31 11.15
CA ASP A 352 10.17 19.52 12.24
C ASP A 352 9.91 20.03 13.68
N ALA A 353 10.44 19.32 14.69
CA ALA A 353 10.30 19.64 16.12
C ALA A 353 11.04 20.92 16.59
N GLU A 354 11.71 21.63 15.67
CA GLU A 354 12.22 22.99 15.89
C GLU A 354 11.39 24.06 15.13
N ASP A 355 10.24 23.64 14.60
CA ASP A 355 9.37 24.34 13.65
C ASP A 355 10.09 24.77 12.35
N SER A 356 11.20 24.12 11.99
CA SER A 356 11.89 24.39 10.72
C SER A 356 11.18 23.68 9.56
N VAL A 357 11.04 24.37 8.42
CA VAL A 357 10.20 23.90 7.29
C VAL A 357 11.03 23.16 6.24
N HIS A 358 10.46 22.05 5.73
CA HIS A 358 11.11 21.15 4.78
C HIS A 358 10.21 20.82 3.58
N PHE A 359 10.54 21.38 2.41
CA PHE A 359 9.97 20.93 1.13
C PHE A 359 10.79 19.77 0.59
N GLN A 360 10.24 18.57 0.67
CA GLN A 360 10.83 17.35 0.16
C GLN A 360 9.73 16.54 -0.53
N PRO A 361 10.02 15.80 -1.62
CA PRO A 361 9.08 14.79 -2.09
C PRO A 361 8.79 13.87 -0.92
N ILE A 362 7.52 13.57 -0.64
CA ILE A 362 7.11 12.74 0.51
C ILE A 362 8.03 11.53 0.69
N GLY A 363 8.23 10.77 -0.40
CA GLY A 363 9.52 10.28 -0.85
C GLY A 363 10.60 10.26 0.20
N LYS A 364 11.42 11.30 0.14
CA LYS A 364 12.63 11.47 0.91
C LYS A 364 12.38 11.81 2.37
N ILE A 365 11.19 12.29 2.75
CA ILE A 365 10.83 12.39 4.19
C ILE A 365 10.70 10.99 4.75
N ILE A 366 9.88 10.18 4.09
CA ILE A 366 9.51 8.84 4.52
C ILE A 366 10.72 7.91 4.41
N ASP A 367 11.33 7.79 3.23
CA ASP A 367 12.58 7.04 3.00
C ASP A 367 13.65 7.36 4.06
N ARG A 368 13.76 8.62 4.51
CA ARG A 368 14.78 9.09 5.46
C ARG A 368 14.40 8.86 6.91
N ALA A 369 13.17 9.21 7.32
CA ALA A 369 12.64 8.88 8.63
C ALA A 369 12.73 7.35 8.85
N PHE A 370 12.54 6.58 7.78
CA PHE A 370 12.61 5.12 7.78
C PHE A 370 14.05 4.59 7.80
N SER A 371 14.99 5.35 7.26
CA SER A 371 16.43 5.04 7.35
C SER A 371 17.04 5.48 8.68
N ALA A 372 16.43 6.46 9.37
CA ALA A 372 16.85 6.94 10.69
C ALA A 372 16.22 6.15 11.84
N HIS A 373 14.96 5.75 11.68
CA HIS A 373 14.16 4.99 12.65
C HIS A 373 13.68 3.63 12.09
N PRO A 374 14.54 2.81 11.45
CA PRO A 374 14.15 1.55 10.81
C PRO A 374 13.52 0.52 11.78
N ALA A 375 13.78 0.65 13.08
CA ALA A 375 13.17 -0.17 14.13
C ALA A 375 11.69 0.16 14.42
N LEU A 376 11.17 1.26 13.88
CA LEU A 376 9.78 1.69 14.02
C LEU A 376 9.01 1.60 12.69
N VAL A 377 9.74 1.38 11.59
CA VAL A 377 9.18 1.17 10.25
C VAL A 377 8.40 -0.13 10.26
N GLU A 378 7.08 0.01 10.21
CA GLU A 378 6.15 -1.12 10.17
C GLU A 378 5.97 -1.58 8.73
N ARG A 379 6.26 -2.85 8.50
CA ARG A 379 6.55 -3.42 7.19
C ARG A 379 5.56 -4.58 6.88
N ARG A 380 4.50 -4.42 6.04
CA ARG A 380 3.18 -5.13 6.20
C ARG A 380 2.35 -5.69 4.98
N GLY A 381 1.80 -4.92 4.01
CA GLY A 381 0.82 -5.30 2.96
C GLY A 381 1.03 -5.06 1.41
N PRO A 382 1.37 -3.88 0.83
CA PRO A 382 2.40 -3.72 -0.24
C PRO A 382 3.20 -2.35 -0.31
N VAL A 383 2.94 -1.43 0.63
CA VAL A 383 3.49 -0.06 0.96
C VAL A 383 5.01 0.04 1.49
N GLU A 384 5.44 1.07 2.25
CA GLU A 384 6.36 1.16 3.45
C GLU A 384 5.70 2.16 4.48
N ASP A 385 5.46 1.87 5.79
CA ASP A 385 4.71 2.75 6.71
C ASP A 385 5.30 2.85 8.16
N MET A 386 5.10 3.94 8.92
CA MET A 386 5.75 4.20 10.23
C MET A 386 5.01 5.25 11.08
N PRO A 387 4.95 5.14 12.43
CA PRO A 387 4.51 6.24 13.29
C PRO A 387 5.51 7.41 13.30
N ASN A 388 5.02 8.64 13.30
CA ASN A 388 5.87 9.83 13.35
C ASN A 388 6.46 10.04 14.76
N VAL A 389 7.69 9.57 14.96
CA VAL A 389 8.48 9.80 16.19
C VAL A 389 9.43 10.99 16.09
N ASP A 390 9.66 11.48 14.87
CA ASP A 390 10.46 12.66 14.56
C ASP A 390 9.78 13.99 14.98
N GLY A 391 8.52 13.92 15.46
CA GLY A 391 7.73 15.08 15.84
C GLY A 391 7.35 15.98 14.66
N LEU A 392 7.33 15.42 13.43
CA LEU A 392 7.10 16.18 12.22
C LEU A 392 5.62 16.61 12.08
N LYS A 393 5.42 17.80 11.54
CA LYS A 393 4.10 18.39 11.35
C LYS A 393 3.88 18.70 9.87
N THR A 394 2.65 18.91 9.48
CA THR A 394 2.30 19.43 8.15
C THR A 394 1.34 20.60 8.27
N ILE A 395 1.19 21.37 7.20
CA ILE A 395 0.12 22.36 7.10
C ILE A 395 -1.04 21.67 6.41
N ALA A 396 -2.14 21.54 7.13
CA ALA A 396 -3.37 20.89 6.70
C ALA A 396 -4.49 21.92 6.48
N PHE A 397 -5.48 21.55 5.69
CA PHE A 397 -6.72 22.30 5.53
C PHE A 397 -7.76 21.80 6.52
N ASN A 398 -8.40 22.72 7.25
CA ASN A 398 -9.59 22.41 8.05
C ASN A 398 -10.85 22.71 7.21
N PRO A 399 -11.55 21.69 6.67
CA PRO A 399 -12.71 21.88 5.80
C PRO A 399 -13.97 22.37 6.54
N ARG A 400 -13.91 22.62 7.85
CA ARG A 400 -15.00 23.20 8.65
C ARG A 400 -14.81 24.70 8.92
N THR A 401 -13.57 25.14 9.16
CA THR A 401 -13.25 26.53 9.53
C THR A 401 -12.69 27.34 8.35
N PHE A 402 -12.31 26.68 7.26
CA PHE A 402 -11.65 27.26 6.09
C PHE A 402 -10.28 27.93 6.38
N ARG A 403 -9.69 27.60 7.53
CA ARG A 403 -8.35 28.01 7.97
C ARG A 403 -7.28 26.99 7.60
N THR A 404 -6.02 27.45 7.55
CA THR A 404 -4.82 26.62 7.44
C THR A 404 -4.23 26.38 8.83
N GLU A 405 -4.03 25.13 9.21
CA GLU A 405 -3.55 24.75 10.55
C GLU A 405 -2.26 23.93 10.45
N VAL A 406 -1.35 24.11 11.41
CA VAL A 406 -0.27 23.14 11.64
C VAL A 406 -0.87 21.95 12.40
N LYS A 407 -0.71 20.74 11.87
CA LYS A 407 -1.11 19.49 12.54
C LYS A 407 0.05 18.51 12.57
N ASP A 408 0.12 17.74 13.66
CA ASP A 408 1.03 16.63 13.77
C ASP A 408 0.67 15.56 12.72
N ILE A 409 1.69 15.09 12.01
CA ILE A 409 1.57 13.91 11.16
C ILE A 409 1.53 12.73 12.14
N THR A 410 0.57 11.83 12.02
CA THR A 410 0.47 10.68 12.94
C THR A 410 1.29 9.51 12.42
N ARG A 411 1.23 9.27 11.10
CA ARG A 411 1.98 8.23 10.40
C ARG A 411 2.47 8.69 9.02
N PHE A 412 3.61 8.14 8.65
CA PHE A 412 4.21 8.19 7.32
C PHE A 412 3.87 6.90 6.55
N VAL A 413 3.56 6.97 5.26
CA VAL A 413 3.15 5.84 4.41
C VAL A 413 3.78 5.96 2.99
N ARG A 414 4.23 4.89 2.33
CA ARG A 414 4.71 4.88 0.92
C ARG A 414 4.27 3.67 0.13
N HIS A 415 4.13 3.62 -1.20
CA HIS A 415 3.88 2.34 -1.91
C HIS A 415 4.25 2.32 -3.39
N PRO A 416 4.59 1.16 -3.98
CA PRO A 416 4.98 1.06 -5.39
C PRO A 416 4.00 1.71 -6.39
N ILE A 417 4.54 2.25 -7.49
CA ILE A 417 3.73 2.93 -8.52
C ILE A 417 3.15 1.91 -9.50
N THR A 418 1.86 1.61 -9.34
CA THR A 418 1.09 0.66 -10.17
C THR A 418 0.17 1.34 -11.17
N GLU A 419 -0.23 2.59 -10.92
CA GLU A 419 -1.06 3.41 -11.81
C GLU A 419 -0.32 4.64 -12.37
N GLU A 420 -0.92 5.33 -13.33
CA GLU A 420 -0.27 6.42 -14.05
C GLU A 420 -0.27 7.74 -13.24
N LEU A 421 0.87 8.44 -13.22
CA LEU A 421 1.00 9.75 -12.57
C LEU A 421 0.55 10.89 -13.48
N TYR A 422 -0.01 11.92 -12.85
CA TYR A 422 -0.48 13.14 -13.47
C TYR A 422 0.12 14.35 -12.72
N GLU A 423 0.83 15.21 -13.44
CA GLU A 423 1.29 16.51 -13.01
C GLU A 423 0.18 17.53 -13.30
N ILE A 424 -0.54 17.91 -12.25
CA ILE A 424 -1.45 19.06 -12.29
C ILE A 424 -0.59 20.33 -12.35
N CYS A 425 -0.93 21.25 -13.25
CA CYS A 425 -0.33 22.57 -13.37
C CYS A 425 -1.41 23.66 -13.28
N THR A 426 -1.18 24.68 -12.46
CA THR A 426 -2.13 25.79 -12.27
C THR A 426 -1.78 27.04 -13.11
N GLU A 427 -2.67 28.03 -13.14
CA GLU A 427 -2.46 29.32 -13.80
C GLU A 427 -1.43 30.19 -13.04
N SER A 428 -1.33 30.08 -11.71
CA SER A 428 -0.23 30.71 -10.95
C SER A 428 1.11 29.97 -11.08
N GLY A 429 1.11 28.75 -11.62
CA GLY A 429 2.32 27.95 -11.87
C GLY A 429 2.67 26.96 -10.75
N LYS A 430 1.85 26.87 -9.69
CA LYS A 430 1.87 25.75 -8.74
C LYS A 430 1.69 24.42 -9.47
N LYS A 431 2.30 23.35 -8.95
CA LYS A 431 2.09 21.97 -9.46
C LYS A 431 2.02 20.92 -8.36
N ALA A 432 1.31 19.82 -8.62
CA ALA A 432 1.41 18.59 -7.84
C ALA A 432 1.46 17.37 -8.77
N MET A 433 2.28 16.36 -8.40
CA MET A 433 2.38 15.09 -9.12
C MET A 433 1.71 14.00 -8.28
N VAL A 434 0.60 13.50 -8.79
CA VAL A 434 -0.37 12.67 -8.06
C VAL A 434 -0.88 11.54 -8.98
N THR A 435 -1.42 10.46 -8.43
CA THR A 435 -2.08 9.44 -9.25
C THR A 435 -3.50 9.86 -9.66
N ARG A 436 -4.09 9.16 -10.64
CA ARG A 436 -5.42 9.49 -11.17
C ARG A 436 -6.53 9.24 -10.14
N SER A 437 -6.38 8.17 -9.36
CA SER A 437 -7.32 7.72 -8.32
C SER A 437 -7.31 8.61 -7.05
N HIS A 438 -6.34 9.51 -6.91
CA HIS A 438 -6.13 10.29 -5.69
C HIS A 438 -7.08 11.48 -5.57
N SER A 439 -7.36 11.93 -4.36
CA SER A 439 -8.30 13.04 -4.10
C SER A 439 -7.59 14.39 -4.03
N VAL A 440 -8.26 15.47 -4.39
CA VAL A 440 -7.86 16.89 -4.26
C VAL A 440 -9.07 17.75 -3.87
N PHE A 441 -8.87 18.87 -3.16
CA PHE A 441 -9.98 19.78 -2.80
C PHE A 441 -10.29 20.80 -3.90
N THR A 442 -11.57 20.96 -4.25
CA THR A 442 -12.11 21.93 -5.22
C THR A 442 -13.37 22.63 -4.68
N ALA A 443 -13.87 23.64 -5.42
CA ALA A 443 -15.23 24.14 -5.27
C ALA A 443 -16.18 23.54 -6.32
N GLN A 444 -17.27 22.93 -5.86
CA GLN A 444 -18.32 22.31 -6.65
C GLN A 444 -19.65 22.39 -5.88
N GLY A 445 -20.77 22.64 -6.57
CA GLY A 445 -22.09 22.69 -5.94
C GLY A 445 -22.27 23.77 -4.86
N GLY A 446 -21.54 24.90 -4.94
CA GLY A 446 -21.59 25.96 -3.93
C GLY A 446 -20.90 25.62 -2.61
N ARG A 447 -19.99 24.62 -2.61
CA ARG A 447 -19.23 24.17 -1.43
C ARG A 447 -17.80 23.78 -1.81
N VAL A 448 -16.93 23.71 -0.79
CA VAL A 448 -15.60 23.12 -0.90
C VAL A 448 -15.68 21.63 -0.55
N GLN A 449 -15.14 20.75 -1.41
CA GLN A 449 -15.14 19.31 -1.19
C GLN A 449 -13.94 18.62 -1.85
N ALA A 450 -13.64 17.39 -1.44
CA ALA A 450 -12.64 16.53 -2.09
C ALA A 450 -13.25 15.80 -3.30
N VAL A 451 -12.53 15.80 -4.43
CA VAL A 451 -12.86 15.14 -5.70
C VAL A 451 -11.65 14.37 -6.22
N LYS A 452 -11.79 13.42 -7.14
CA LYS A 452 -10.63 12.72 -7.70
C LYS A 452 -9.92 13.53 -8.78
N VAL A 453 -8.61 13.37 -8.90
CA VAL A 453 -7.80 14.08 -9.90
C VAL A 453 -8.23 13.72 -11.34
N GLY A 454 -8.69 12.49 -11.56
CA GLY A 454 -9.30 12.06 -12.81
C GLY A 454 -10.65 12.71 -13.16
N GLU A 455 -11.27 13.45 -12.23
CA GLU A 455 -12.55 14.16 -12.39
C GLU A 455 -12.35 15.66 -12.70
N LEU A 456 -11.11 16.19 -12.57
CA LEU A 456 -10.81 17.59 -12.82
C LEU A 456 -10.49 17.88 -14.30
N GLY A 457 -11.07 18.96 -14.82
CA GLY A 457 -10.80 19.49 -16.15
C GLY A 457 -9.83 20.66 -16.15
N ARG A 458 -9.40 21.05 -17.36
CA ARG A 458 -8.71 22.33 -17.57
C ARG A 458 -9.70 23.48 -17.39
N GLY A 459 -9.42 24.37 -16.45
CA GLY A 459 -10.25 25.53 -16.12
C GLY A 459 -11.05 25.38 -14.82
N ASP A 460 -11.02 24.21 -14.18
CA ASP A 460 -11.44 24.01 -12.78
C ASP A 460 -10.48 24.68 -11.79
N TYR A 461 -10.77 24.61 -10.49
CA TYR A 461 -9.96 25.19 -9.42
C TYR A 461 -9.51 24.12 -8.43
N ILE A 462 -8.33 24.29 -7.83
CA ILE A 462 -7.86 23.49 -6.68
C ILE A 462 -7.47 24.45 -5.56
N LEU A 463 -7.73 24.05 -4.32
CA LEU A 463 -7.33 24.80 -3.15
C LEU A 463 -5.83 24.65 -2.85
N GLY A 464 -5.18 25.77 -2.54
CA GLY A 464 -3.88 25.84 -1.87
C GLY A 464 -3.84 27.06 -0.94
N PRO A 465 -2.81 27.25 -0.10
CA PRO A 465 -2.79 28.37 0.85
C PRO A 465 -2.70 29.73 0.15
N ARG A 466 -3.47 30.69 0.68
CA ARG A 466 -3.33 32.15 0.50
C ARG A 466 -2.41 32.73 1.58
N GLN A 467 -2.48 32.17 2.79
CA GLN A 467 -1.72 32.59 3.96
C GLN A 467 -1.28 31.38 4.78
N LEU A 468 -0.14 31.50 5.46
CA LEU A 468 0.39 30.51 6.39
C LEU A 468 -0.02 30.86 7.83
N PRO A 469 -0.24 29.87 8.71
CA PRO A 469 -0.41 30.12 10.14
C PRO A 469 0.86 30.76 10.74
N GLU A 470 0.69 31.60 11.76
CA GLU A 470 1.81 32.27 12.42
C GLU A 470 2.52 31.38 13.44
N SER A 471 3.85 31.53 13.55
CA SER A 471 4.68 30.96 14.61
C SER A 471 5.80 31.95 14.98
N PRO A 472 6.24 32.03 16.26
CA PRO A 472 7.37 32.86 16.65
C PRO A 472 8.72 32.36 16.10
N GLY A 473 8.87 31.04 15.94
CA GLY A 473 10.09 30.34 15.51
C GLY A 473 11.25 30.38 16.52
N LYS A 474 12.06 29.31 16.58
CA LYS A 474 13.31 29.30 17.36
C LYS A 474 14.35 30.21 16.69
N ARG A 475 14.84 31.23 17.43
CA ARG A 475 15.85 32.21 16.94
C ARG A 475 17.29 31.89 17.35
N VAL A 476 17.53 30.74 17.98
CA VAL A 476 18.84 30.35 18.55
C VAL A 476 19.27 29.02 17.95
N LEU A 477 20.54 28.90 17.60
CA LEU A 477 21.17 27.69 17.05
C LEU A 477 22.19 27.15 18.06
N ASP A 478 22.08 25.87 18.42
CA ASP A 478 23.16 25.14 19.10
C ASP A 478 24.24 24.78 18.07
N LEU A 479 25.43 25.35 18.23
CA LEU A 479 26.61 25.07 17.42
C LEU A 479 27.59 24.11 18.13
N PHE A 480 27.38 23.76 19.40
CA PHE A 480 28.21 22.79 20.12
C PHE A 480 28.16 21.39 19.49
N ALA A 481 27.06 21.06 18.79
CA ALA A 481 26.95 19.89 17.92
C ALA A 481 28.02 19.83 16.81
N TYR A 482 28.66 20.95 16.44
CA TYR A 482 29.63 21.07 15.35
C TYR A 482 31.10 21.12 15.82
N LYS A 483 31.37 20.86 17.11
CA LYS A 483 32.72 20.86 17.73
C LYS A 483 33.75 19.96 17.03
N ASP A 484 33.29 18.91 16.35
CA ASP A 484 34.12 17.95 15.62
C ASP A 484 34.46 18.42 14.18
N LYS A 485 33.84 19.50 13.70
CA LYS A 485 34.15 20.18 12.41
C LYS A 485 34.94 21.48 12.60
N VAL A 486 34.58 22.24 13.64
CA VAL A 486 35.14 23.56 13.97
C VAL A 486 35.31 23.67 15.48
N ARG A 487 36.38 24.34 15.92
CA ARG A 487 36.55 24.66 17.35
C ARG A 487 35.33 25.44 17.84
N ILE A 488 34.64 24.91 18.84
CA ILE A 488 33.61 25.64 19.59
C ILE A 488 34.24 26.14 20.89
N HIS A 489 33.84 27.34 21.32
CA HIS A 489 34.10 27.83 22.68
C HIS A 489 32.77 27.88 23.44
N VAL A 490 32.76 27.43 24.69
CA VAL A 490 31.53 27.28 25.46
C VAL A 490 31.16 28.63 26.07
N ASN A 491 30.18 29.31 25.46
CA ASN A 491 29.60 30.57 25.94
C ASN A 491 28.32 30.39 26.77
N ASP A 492 27.97 29.14 27.10
CA ASP A 492 26.89 28.78 28.04
C ASP A 492 27.49 28.13 29.30
N HIS A 493 27.38 28.81 30.44
CA HIS A 493 27.85 28.32 31.74
C HIS A 493 27.14 27.02 32.18
N GLN A 494 25.84 26.84 31.86
CA GLN A 494 25.11 25.63 32.22
C GLN A 494 25.58 24.41 31.42
N LEU A 495 25.93 24.58 30.15
CA LEU A 495 26.58 23.55 29.35
C LEU A 495 27.98 23.23 29.88
N LEU A 496 28.77 24.24 30.24
CA LEU A 496 30.13 24.09 30.74
C LEU A 496 30.20 23.27 32.05
N ASP A 497 29.43 23.63 33.08
CA ASP A 497 29.53 22.95 34.37
C ASP A 497 29.02 21.50 34.28
N ARG A 498 28.00 21.23 33.44
CA ARG A 498 27.58 19.86 33.08
C ARG A 498 28.72 19.05 32.42
N LEU A 499 29.48 19.65 31.51
CA LEU A 499 30.64 19.00 30.88
C LEU A 499 31.71 18.66 31.92
N LEU A 500 32.09 19.61 32.78
CA LEU A 500 33.13 19.42 33.79
C LEU A 500 32.74 18.33 34.81
N LEU A 501 31.51 18.35 35.33
CA LEU A 501 30.97 17.27 36.19
C LEU A 501 31.04 15.88 35.53
N SER A 502 30.88 15.79 34.20
CA SER A 502 31.01 14.52 33.47
C SER A 502 32.46 14.00 33.44
N TYR A 503 33.45 14.89 33.35
CA TYR A 503 34.86 14.51 33.36
C TYR A 503 35.39 14.22 34.76
N GLU A 504 34.89 14.88 35.80
CA GLU A 504 35.23 14.56 37.19
C GLU A 504 34.83 13.12 37.54
N LYS A 505 33.63 12.68 37.13
CA LYS A 505 33.16 11.29 37.27
C LYS A 505 34.00 10.27 36.48
N LYS A 506 34.67 10.68 35.40
CA LYS A 506 35.67 9.84 34.69
C LYS A 506 37.00 9.81 35.45
N LEU A 507 37.51 10.97 35.86
CA LEU A 507 38.74 11.12 36.66
C LEU A 507 38.68 10.34 37.97
N ALA A 508 37.50 10.23 38.59
CA ALA A 508 37.27 9.41 39.78
C ALA A 508 37.82 7.98 39.63
N LYS A 509 37.61 7.36 38.45
CA LYS A 509 37.91 5.96 38.15
C LYS A 509 39.34 5.69 37.63
N LEU A 510 40.10 6.73 37.31
CA LEU A 510 41.45 6.61 36.73
C LEU A 510 42.55 6.71 37.79
N ARG A 511 43.53 5.80 37.74
CA ARG A 511 44.82 5.96 38.41
C ARG A 511 45.72 6.83 37.54
N LEU A 512 46.10 8.00 38.03
CA LEU A 512 46.86 9.03 37.30
C LEU A 512 48.08 9.48 38.10
N SER A 513 49.11 9.96 37.39
CA SER A 513 50.34 10.52 37.96
C SER A 513 50.25 12.00 38.36
N SER A 514 49.08 12.63 38.17
CA SER A 514 48.83 14.07 38.39
C SER A 514 47.57 14.24 39.22
N SER A 515 47.43 15.35 39.95
CA SER A 515 46.33 15.51 40.90
C SER A 515 44.99 15.74 40.19
N LYS A 516 43.89 15.15 40.69
CA LYS A 516 42.57 15.24 40.03
C LYS A 516 42.07 16.69 39.91
N ARG A 517 42.34 17.52 40.92
CA ARG A 517 41.99 18.96 40.96
C ARG A 517 42.70 19.77 39.87
N GLU A 518 43.98 19.49 39.64
CA GLU A 518 44.80 20.12 38.61
C GLU A 518 44.33 19.75 37.20
N VAL A 519 44.03 18.47 36.95
CA VAL A 519 43.47 18.03 35.65
C VAL A 519 42.09 18.64 35.39
N MET A 520 41.26 18.88 36.41
CA MET A 520 40.00 19.62 36.27
C MET A 520 40.24 21.08 35.83
N SER A 521 41.27 21.75 36.36
CA SER A 521 41.66 23.10 35.89
C SER A 521 42.12 23.09 34.43
N TRP A 522 42.85 22.05 34.00
CA TRP A 522 43.26 21.87 32.60
C TRP A 522 42.06 21.77 31.66
N LEU A 523 40.99 21.08 32.09
CA LEU A 523 39.75 20.93 31.30
C LEU A 523 38.94 22.23 31.26
N ARG A 524 38.89 23.01 32.35
CA ARG A 524 38.21 24.32 32.36
C ARG A 524 38.89 25.31 31.40
N ASP A 525 40.21 25.45 31.46
CA ASP A 525 41.01 26.23 30.49
C ASP A 525 40.81 25.78 29.03
N PHE A 526 40.55 24.49 28.81
CA PHE A 526 40.32 23.90 27.50
C PHE A 526 38.92 24.21 26.93
N PHE A 527 37.87 24.26 27.76
CA PHE A 527 36.49 24.48 27.28
C PHE A 527 36.05 25.96 27.31
N GLU A 528 36.55 26.76 28.27
CA GLU A 528 36.31 28.21 28.33
C GLU A 528 37.20 28.96 27.31
N GLY A 529 38.52 28.83 27.44
CA GLY A 529 39.50 29.58 26.65
C GLY A 529 40.04 28.84 25.41
N GLY A 530 39.82 27.52 25.31
CA GLY A 530 40.39 26.72 24.22
C GLY A 530 41.92 26.72 24.21
N MET A 531 42.57 26.60 25.37
CA MET A 531 44.02 26.40 25.43
C MET A 531 44.37 24.98 24.91
N TYR A 532 45.27 24.89 23.92
CA TYR A 532 45.79 23.60 23.44
C TYR A 532 46.56 22.85 24.53
N LYS A 533 46.72 21.52 24.41
CA LYS A 533 47.57 20.71 25.34
C LYS A 533 48.98 21.25 25.49
N THR A 534 49.54 21.90 24.46
CA THR A 534 50.86 22.57 24.54
C THR A 534 50.83 23.84 25.40
N GLY A 535 49.73 24.60 25.36
CA GLY A 535 49.53 25.78 26.22
C GLY A 535 49.29 25.38 27.66
N ILE A 536 48.45 24.36 27.89
CA ILE A 536 48.20 23.76 29.21
C ILE A 536 49.50 23.20 29.80
N ALA A 537 50.23 22.36 29.06
CA ALA A 537 51.52 21.81 29.50
C ALA A 537 52.51 22.91 29.92
N LYS A 538 52.59 24.02 29.14
CA LYS A 538 53.43 25.18 29.48
C LYS A 538 52.91 25.94 30.71
N LYS A 539 51.59 26.16 30.83
CA LYS A 539 50.95 26.89 31.95
C LYS A 539 51.12 26.16 33.28
N TYR A 540 51.07 24.83 33.28
CA TYR A 540 51.09 23.98 34.47
C TYR A 540 52.43 23.24 34.70
N GLY A 541 53.47 23.51 33.91
CA GLY A 541 54.83 22.97 34.14
C GLY A 541 55.05 21.49 33.76
N HIS A 542 54.12 20.86 33.03
CA HIS A 542 54.20 19.45 32.66
C HIS A 542 54.80 19.22 31.28
N ARG A 543 55.37 18.04 31.03
CA ARG A 543 55.72 17.60 29.67
C ARG A 543 54.42 17.41 28.86
N VAL A 544 54.43 17.86 27.59
CA VAL A 544 53.26 17.74 26.67
C VAL A 544 52.79 16.29 26.54
N ALA A 545 53.71 15.31 26.60
CA ALA A 545 53.38 13.89 26.61
C ALA A 545 52.54 13.46 27.83
N THR A 546 52.79 14.02 29.01
CA THR A 546 52.02 13.74 30.24
C THR A 546 50.59 14.25 30.10
N VAL A 547 50.42 15.54 29.76
CA VAL A 547 49.09 16.15 29.55
C VAL A 547 48.34 15.41 28.44
N SER A 548 49.04 15.04 27.35
CA SER A 548 48.44 14.28 26.24
C SER A 548 48.00 12.88 26.66
N LYS A 549 48.77 12.16 27.48
CA LYS A 549 48.40 10.83 27.98
C LYS A 549 47.17 10.90 28.89
N VAL A 550 47.10 11.90 29.78
CA VAL A 550 45.92 12.14 30.65
C VAL A 550 44.69 12.51 29.82
N PHE A 551 44.81 13.46 28.90
CA PHE A 551 43.70 13.88 28.05
C PHE A 551 43.20 12.74 27.15
N SER A 552 44.10 11.95 26.53
CA SER A 552 43.70 10.78 25.74
C SER A 552 43.03 9.70 26.59
N ALA A 553 43.45 9.48 27.85
CA ALA A 553 42.77 8.57 28.78
C ALA A 553 41.36 9.05 29.18
N LEU A 554 41.03 10.33 28.96
CA LEU A 554 39.68 10.91 29.14
C LEU A 554 38.86 10.96 27.84
N GLY A 555 39.45 10.58 26.70
CA GLY A 555 38.87 10.76 25.37
C GLY A 555 38.86 12.22 24.88
N VAL A 556 39.72 13.09 25.43
CA VAL A 556 39.85 14.49 25.03
C VAL A 556 41.01 14.62 24.06
N HIS A 557 40.73 14.90 22.79
CA HIS A 557 41.75 15.01 21.74
C HIS A 557 41.92 16.48 21.31
N ASP A 558 43.16 16.88 21.01
CA ASP A 558 43.42 18.21 20.45
C ASP A 558 42.99 18.15 18.98
N HIS A 559 42.04 19.00 18.59
CA HIS A 559 41.65 19.09 17.20
C HIS A 559 42.82 19.58 16.33
N PRO A 560 43.06 18.99 15.14
CA PRO A 560 44.07 19.51 14.21
C PRO A 560 43.84 21.00 13.95
N ARG A 561 44.95 21.76 13.93
CA ARG A 561 44.97 23.23 14.02
C ARG A 561 44.21 23.94 12.88
N VAL A 562 43.99 25.26 13.08
CA VAL A 562 43.24 26.21 12.23
C VAL A 562 41.70 26.15 12.41
N GLY A 563 41.05 27.21 12.90
CA GLY A 563 41.56 28.53 13.34
C GLY A 563 40.40 29.52 13.52
N HIS A 564 40.36 30.23 14.65
CA HIS A 564 39.15 30.87 15.21
C HIS A 564 38.01 29.86 15.52
N SER A 565 37.00 30.31 16.28
CA SER A 565 35.97 29.43 16.86
C SER A 565 34.59 30.05 16.83
N LEU A 566 33.55 29.22 16.67
CA LEU A 566 32.16 29.64 16.81
C LEU A 566 31.73 29.54 18.30
N PRO A 567 30.78 30.37 18.77
CA PRO A 567 30.19 30.22 20.10
C PRO A 567 29.31 28.96 20.15
N SER A 568 29.12 28.35 21.33
CA SER A 568 28.20 27.20 21.49
C SER A 568 26.74 27.53 21.18
N HIS A 569 26.28 28.75 21.45
CA HIS A 569 24.95 29.22 21.05
C HIS A 569 25.05 30.50 20.20
N PHE A 570 24.31 30.56 19.10
CA PHE A 570 24.32 31.68 18.14
C PHE A 570 22.89 32.12 17.78
N HIS A 571 22.63 33.42 17.72
CA HIS A 571 21.30 33.97 17.44
C HIS A 571 21.16 34.41 15.98
N LEU A 572 20.03 34.07 15.34
CA LEU A 572 19.63 34.58 14.02
C LEU A 572 19.13 36.03 14.15
N THR A 573 20.05 36.99 14.20
CA THR A 573 19.72 38.42 14.27
C THR A 573 19.19 38.98 12.95
N LYS A 574 18.57 40.16 12.98
CA LYS A 574 18.05 40.89 11.82
C LYS A 574 19.14 41.23 10.81
N GLU A 575 20.29 41.65 11.34
CA GLU A 575 21.49 42.05 10.62
C GLU A 575 22.10 40.83 9.94
N PHE A 576 22.25 39.72 10.68
CA PHE A 576 22.76 38.48 10.11
C PHE A 576 21.81 37.89 9.07
N ALA A 577 20.49 37.92 9.29
CA ALA A 577 19.50 37.52 8.30
C ALA A 577 19.59 38.35 7.01
N ARG A 578 19.83 39.67 7.11
CA ARG A 578 20.09 40.53 5.95
C ARG A 578 21.38 40.16 5.21
N PHE A 579 22.47 39.89 5.94
CA PHE A 579 23.71 39.34 5.36
C PHE A 579 23.47 38.00 4.65
N LEU A 580 22.69 37.09 5.24
CA LEU A 580 22.30 35.83 4.61
C LEU A 580 21.52 36.07 3.31
N GLY A 581 20.66 37.10 3.26
CA GLY A 581 20.00 37.53 2.03
C GLY A 581 20.98 37.91 0.93
N TYR A 582 21.96 38.79 1.24
CA TYR A 582 23.03 39.16 0.29
C TYR A 582 23.88 37.95 -0.14
N PHE A 583 24.25 37.09 0.82
CA PHE A 583 25.04 35.90 0.53
C PHE A 583 24.25 34.87 -0.29
N VAL A 584 22.93 34.76 -0.13
CA VAL A 584 22.09 33.82 -0.88
C VAL A 584 21.85 34.28 -2.32
N ALA A 585 21.77 35.60 -2.57
CA ALA A 585 21.82 36.17 -3.91
C ALA A 585 23.22 36.02 -4.54
N GLU A 586 24.17 36.80 -4.04
CA GLU A 586 25.43 37.15 -4.73
C GLU A 586 26.69 36.48 -4.12
N GLY A 587 26.51 35.68 -3.09
CA GLY A 587 27.60 35.05 -2.35
C GLY A 587 28.08 33.71 -2.93
N SER A 588 29.37 33.43 -2.85
CA SER A 588 29.96 32.14 -3.23
C SER A 588 31.18 31.75 -2.38
N VAL A 589 31.62 30.50 -2.47
CA VAL A 589 32.62 29.92 -1.55
C VAL A 589 33.78 29.21 -2.27
N ARG A 590 35.01 29.58 -1.92
CA ARG A 590 36.26 28.97 -2.41
C ARG A 590 36.83 27.98 -1.39
N VAL A 591 36.34 26.75 -1.42
CA VAL A 591 36.62 25.69 -0.42
C VAL A 591 38.11 25.48 -0.15
N LYS A 592 38.95 25.35 -1.19
CA LYS A 592 40.41 25.14 -1.05
C LYS A 592 41.14 26.25 -0.27
N GLN A 593 40.56 27.46 -0.22
CA GLN A 593 41.13 28.65 0.42
C GLN A 593 40.37 29.02 1.71
N ASN A 594 39.29 28.32 2.04
CA ASN A 594 38.30 28.67 3.06
C ASN A 594 37.79 30.13 2.96
N THR A 595 37.72 30.67 1.74
CA THR A 595 37.27 32.04 1.48
C THR A 595 35.79 32.07 1.11
N ILE A 596 35.03 32.98 1.72
CA ILE A 596 33.71 33.41 1.25
C ILE A 596 33.91 34.67 0.41
N GLN A 597 33.18 34.81 -0.70
CA GLN A 597 33.16 36.02 -1.51
C GLN A 597 31.72 36.48 -1.75
N ILE A 598 31.45 37.78 -1.75
CA ILE A 598 30.19 38.37 -2.23
C ILE A 598 30.55 39.40 -3.30
N THR A 599 29.91 39.34 -4.46
CA THR A 599 30.23 40.17 -5.63
C THR A 599 29.00 40.95 -6.06
N ASN A 600 29.01 42.28 -6.03
CA ASN A 600 27.87 43.09 -6.46
C ASN A 600 28.30 44.54 -6.76
N THR A 601 27.80 45.11 -7.86
CA THR A 601 28.14 46.47 -8.34
C THR A 601 27.64 47.59 -7.42
N ASN A 602 26.71 47.30 -6.51
CA ASN A 602 26.28 48.21 -5.46
C ASN A 602 27.19 48.06 -4.22
N LEU A 603 28.30 48.80 -4.21
CA LEU A 603 29.31 48.82 -3.14
C LEU A 603 28.73 48.86 -1.71
N SER A 604 27.60 49.54 -1.50
CA SER A 604 26.93 49.61 -0.18
C SER A 604 26.47 48.25 0.37
N ILE A 605 26.16 47.27 -0.50
CA ILE A 605 25.85 45.90 -0.09
C ILE A 605 27.11 45.18 0.40
N LEU A 606 28.26 45.42 -0.25
CA LEU A 606 29.55 44.84 0.16
C LEU A 606 30.03 45.44 1.49
N GLU A 607 29.81 46.74 1.70
CA GLU A 607 30.21 47.46 2.92
C GLU A 607 29.30 47.10 4.12
N ASP A 608 27.98 46.98 3.95
CA ASP A 608 27.09 46.44 5.00
C ASP A 608 27.45 44.97 5.31
N ALA A 609 27.72 44.15 4.29
CA ALA A 609 28.15 42.76 4.49
C ALA A 609 29.50 42.63 5.23
N GLN A 610 30.48 43.48 4.90
CA GLN A 610 31.77 43.56 5.59
C GLN A 610 31.58 43.96 7.07
N LYS A 611 30.74 44.99 7.31
CA LYS A 611 30.41 45.46 8.66
C LYS A 611 29.76 44.36 9.49
N ILE A 612 28.71 43.71 8.99
CA ILE A 612 27.97 42.68 9.73
C ILE A 612 28.90 41.51 10.13
N ILE A 613 29.81 41.08 9.25
CA ILE A 613 30.71 39.95 9.54
C ILE A 613 31.84 40.32 10.51
N ARG A 614 32.43 41.51 10.41
CA ARG A 614 33.40 41.98 11.40
C ARG A 614 32.74 42.13 12.77
N ASP A 615 31.60 42.82 12.83
CA ASP A 615 30.94 43.17 14.08
C ASP A 615 30.39 41.93 14.83
N LEU A 616 30.00 40.86 14.12
CA LEU A 616 29.51 39.61 14.73
C LEU A 616 30.58 38.54 15.00
N PHE A 617 31.69 38.52 14.27
CA PHE A 617 32.67 37.41 14.33
C PHE A 617 34.13 37.84 14.50
N GLY A 618 34.45 39.14 14.47
CA GLY A 618 35.82 39.64 14.47
C GLY A 618 36.62 39.29 13.21
N ILE A 619 35.93 39.00 12.10
CA ILE A 619 36.56 38.63 10.82
C ILE A 619 36.59 39.84 9.91
N GLU A 620 37.79 40.37 9.65
CA GLU A 620 37.96 41.39 8.61
C GLU A 620 37.78 40.80 7.21
N GLY A 621 37.14 41.58 6.33
CA GLY A 621 36.96 41.28 4.92
C GLY A 621 37.91 42.09 4.04
N ASP A 622 38.57 41.43 3.08
CA ASP A 622 39.34 42.06 2.00
C ASP A 622 38.37 42.59 0.93
N LEU A 623 38.06 43.89 1.00
CA LEU A 623 37.13 44.59 0.10
C LEU A 623 37.88 45.19 -1.10
N ARG A 624 37.69 44.59 -2.27
CA ARG A 624 38.38 44.97 -3.51
C ARG A 624 37.45 45.79 -4.39
N LYS A 625 37.42 47.10 -4.15
CA LYS A 625 36.56 48.08 -4.87
C LYS A 625 36.82 48.22 -6.38
N LYS A 626 37.81 47.52 -6.95
CA LYS A 626 38.05 47.42 -8.40
C LYS A 626 37.47 46.15 -9.04
N ASP A 627 37.22 45.13 -8.21
CA ASP A 627 36.77 43.79 -8.60
C ASP A 627 35.30 43.53 -8.16
N ASP A 628 34.61 44.58 -7.68
CA ASP A 628 33.26 44.57 -7.08
C ASP A 628 33.00 43.43 -6.08
N VAL A 629 34.01 43.06 -5.27
CA VAL A 629 33.97 41.89 -4.39
C VAL A 629 34.52 42.17 -2.98
N VAL A 630 33.92 41.53 -1.98
CA VAL A 630 34.48 41.39 -0.62
C VAL A 630 34.81 39.92 -0.31
N LEU A 631 35.97 39.68 0.31
CA LEU A 631 36.54 38.36 0.56
C LEU A 631 36.79 38.12 2.06
N PHE A 632 36.16 37.10 2.64
CA PHE A 632 36.33 36.71 4.05
C PHE A 632 37.10 35.40 4.17
N TYR A 633 38.31 35.44 4.72
CA TYR A 633 39.20 34.28 4.86
C TYR A 633 38.96 33.54 6.18
N SER A 634 37.80 32.87 6.30
CA SER A 634 37.38 32.22 7.55
C SER A 634 36.76 30.84 7.35
N LYS A 635 37.49 29.81 7.82
CA LYS A 635 36.98 28.44 7.92
C LYS A 635 35.76 28.33 8.86
N PRO A 636 35.71 28.96 10.06
CA PRO A 636 34.52 28.95 10.91
C PRO A 636 33.28 29.57 10.25
N LEU A 637 33.42 30.75 9.62
CA LEU A 637 32.28 31.39 8.96
C LEU A 637 31.83 30.60 7.73
N ARG A 638 32.77 30.00 6.98
CA ARG A 638 32.42 29.07 5.89
C ARG A 638 31.57 27.90 6.42
N ILE A 639 31.99 27.28 7.52
CA ILE A 639 31.25 26.18 8.17
C ILE A 639 29.87 26.65 8.64
N LEU A 640 29.74 27.85 9.23
CA LEU A 640 28.43 28.39 9.61
C LEU A 640 27.48 28.56 8.41
N LEU A 641 27.93 29.21 7.33
CA LEU A 641 27.08 29.46 6.15
C LEU A 641 26.79 28.20 5.32
N GLU A 642 27.68 27.21 5.34
CA GLU A 642 27.69 26.06 4.44
C GLU A 642 27.26 24.74 5.12
N ASP A 643 27.87 24.42 6.27
CA ASP A 643 27.68 23.17 7.00
C ASP A 643 26.54 23.24 8.04
N VAL A 644 26.23 24.44 8.56
CA VAL A 644 25.14 24.66 9.54
C VAL A 644 23.88 25.19 8.83
N LEU A 645 23.96 26.37 8.22
CA LEU A 645 22.83 27.09 7.62
C LEU A 645 22.49 26.65 6.18
N GLN A 646 23.32 25.81 5.57
CA GLN A 646 23.08 25.16 4.27
C GLN A 646 22.76 26.11 3.10
N CYS A 647 23.20 27.37 3.18
CA CYS A 647 22.86 28.46 2.23
C CYS A 647 23.43 28.29 0.81
N GLY A 648 24.27 27.28 0.57
CA GLY A 648 24.80 26.92 -0.75
C GLY A 648 26.01 27.73 -1.23
N ARG A 649 26.96 27.05 -1.88
CA ARG A 649 28.25 27.64 -2.34
C ARG A 649 28.18 28.39 -3.68
N LYS A 650 27.15 28.17 -4.49
CA LYS A 650 26.98 28.68 -5.88
C LYS A 650 25.48 28.84 -6.20
N ALA A 651 25.11 29.71 -7.15
CA ALA A 651 23.72 30.03 -7.54
C ALA A 651 22.74 28.83 -7.59
N ARG A 652 23.05 27.74 -8.33
CA ARG A 652 22.19 26.53 -8.43
C ARG A 652 22.02 25.76 -7.11
N GLN A 653 22.86 26.01 -6.11
CA GLN A 653 22.83 25.37 -4.79
C GLN A 653 22.20 26.26 -3.71
N LYS A 654 21.82 27.50 -4.05
CA LYS A 654 21.26 28.47 -3.10
C LYS A 654 19.90 28.01 -2.57
N ARG A 655 19.68 28.27 -1.28
CA ARG A 655 18.49 27.96 -0.49
C ARG A 655 18.33 29.03 0.59
N VAL A 656 17.12 29.19 1.09
CA VAL A 656 16.87 29.87 2.37
C VAL A 656 17.23 28.89 3.52
N PRO A 657 17.79 29.34 4.66
CA PRO A 657 17.94 28.48 5.83
C PRO A 657 16.57 27.92 6.28
N PRO A 658 16.42 26.60 6.51
CA PRO A 658 15.14 26.01 6.95
C PRO A 658 14.55 26.64 8.22
N GLN A 659 15.43 27.07 9.14
CA GLN A 659 15.07 27.77 10.38
C GLN A 659 14.47 29.15 10.13
N LEU A 660 14.73 29.75 8.96
CA LEU A 660 14.24 31.08 8.59
C LEU A 660 12.90 31.02 7.84
N LEU A 661 12.55 29.88 7.24
CA LEU A 661 11.29 29.66 6.51
C LEU A 661 10.03 29.80 7.39
N PHE A 662 10.15 29.62 8.70
CA PHE A 662 9.06 29.78 9.68
C PHE A 662 9.45 30.69 10.85
N ALA A 663 10.52 31.48 10.69
CA ALA A 663 10.92 32.47 11.69
C ALA A 663 9.98 33.68 11.68
N GLY A 664 9.84 34.33 12.83
CA GLY A 664 9.03 35.54 12.98
C GLY A 664 9.29 36.59 11.88
N LYS A 665 8.20 37.24 11.45
CA LYS A 665 8.11 38.12 10.27
C LYS A 665 9.22 39.18 10.17
N ASP A 666 9.69 39.69 11.31
CA ASP A 666 10.76 40.70 11.38
C ASP A 666 12.16 40.19 10.97
N VAL A 667 12.43 38.89 11.09
CA VAL A 667 13.67 38.25 10.63
C VAL A 667 13.52 37.80 9.18
N ALA A 668 12.38 37.19 8.82
CA ALA A 668 12.05 36.80 7.46
C ALA A 668 12.09 38.02 6.49
N ALA A 669 11.55 39.16 6.93
CA ALA A 669 11.59 40.41 6.20
C ALA A 669 13.02 40.91 5.93
N GLN A 670 13.94 40.84 6.90
CA GLN A 670 15.31 41.30 6.70
C GLN A 670 16.10 40.41 5.73
N PHE A 671 15.85 39.10 5.76
CA PHE A 671 16.39 38.18 4.76
C PHE A 671 15.85 38.47 3.37
N LEU A 672 14.52 38.60 3.20
CA LEU A 672 13.91 38.94 1.91
C LEU A 672 14.41 40.30 1.41
N LYS A 673 14.53 41.31 2.28
CA LYS A 673 15.09 42.62 1.96
C LYS A 673 16.53 42.50 1.44
N GLY A 674 17.38 41.71 2.11
CA GLY A 674 18.74 41.44 1.67
C GLY A 674 18.76 40.74 0.30
N TYR A 675 17.98 39.68 0.14
CA TYR A 675 17.92 38.86 -1.07
C TYR A 675 17.41 39.64 -2.30
N PHE A 676 16.26 40.31 -2.18
CA PHE A 676 15.73 41.16 -3.26
C PHE A 676 16.59 42.40 -3.53
N SER A 677 17.45 42.83 -2.60
CA SER A 677 18.40 43.92 -2.90
C SER A 677 19.56 43.50 -3.80
N GLY A 678 19.83 42.19 -3.95
CA GLY A 678 20.73 41.63 -4.96
C GLY A 678 19.96 41.15 -6.19
N ASP A 679 19.18 40.07 -6.04
CA ASP A 679 18.50 39.34 -7.14
C ASP A 679 17.18 39.97 -7.62
N GLY A 680 16.68 41.02 -6.94
CA GLY A 680 15.33 41.55 -7.13
C GLY A 680 15.20 42.54 -8.29
N THR A 681 14.37 42.18 -9.27
CA THR A 681 14.01 43.01 -10.43
C THR A 681 12.58 43.54 -10.30
N ILE A 682 12.42 44.87 -10.23
CA ILE A 682 11.13 45.55 -10.38
C ILE A 682 10.90 45.82 -11.88
N ARG A 683 9.76 45.37 -12.42
CA ARG A 683 9.35 45.60 -13.82
C ARG A 683 8.09 46.45 -13.88
N VAL A 684 8.23 47.70 -14.32
CA VAL A 684 7.10 48.58 -14.66
C VAL A 684 6.58 48.22 -16.06
N ARG A 685 5.27 47.99 -16.21
CA ARG A 685 4.63 47.55 -17.46
C ARG A 685 3.20 48.09 -17.55
N SER A 686 2.82 48.54 -18.74
CA SER A 686 1.49 49.11 -19.05
C SER A 686 0.27 48.22 -18.78
N LYS A 687 0.45 46.90 -18.60
CA LYS A 687 -0.65 45.95 -18.28
C LYS A 687 -0.71 45.52 -16.82
N GLY A 688 0.26 45.94 -15.99
CA GLY A 688 0.41 45.60 -14.57
C GLY A 688 1.90 45.45 -14.21
N ASN A 689 2.33 46.14 -13.15
CA ASN A 689 3.72 46.13 -12.70
C ASN A 689 4.01 44.89 -11.83
N GLU A 690 5.24 44.37 -11.90
CA GLU A 690 5.65 43.07 -11.39
C GLU A 690 6.93 43.20 -10.55
N ILE A 691 6.95 42.64 -9.33
CA ILE A 691 8.19 42.42 -8.58
C ILE A 691 8.57 40.96 -8.78
N SER A 692 9.86 40.73 -9.07
CA SER A 692 10.36 39.40 -9.39
C SER A 692 11.76 39.18 -8.85
N ALA A 693 12.07 37.98 -8.35
CA ALA A 693 13.43 37.50 -8.17
C ALA A 693 13.65 36.32 -9.11
N THR A 694 14.84 36.18 -9.68
CA THR A 694 15.14 35.16 -10.71
C THR A 694 16.45 34.47 -10.39
N SER A 695 16.42 33.14 -10.23
CA SER A 695 17.58 32.33 -9.87
C SER A 695 17.67 31.03 -10.66
N LYS A 696 18.86 30.44 -10.70
CA LYS A 696 19.09 29.08 -11.21
C LYS A 696 18.74 27.98 -10.19
N SER A 697 18.29 28.34 -8.99
CA SER A 697 17.78 27.39 -7.99
C SER A 697 16.24 27.39 -7.99
N PRO A 698 15.55 26.34 -8.48
CA PRO A 698 14.10 26.22 -8.37
C PRO A 698 13.65 26.16 -6.91
N HIS A 699 14.43 25.49 -6.06
CA HIS A 699 14.13 25.36 -4.64
C HIS A 699 14.24 26.70 -3.92
N LEU A 700 15.19 27.58 -4.28
CA LEU A 700 15.21 28.95 -3.74
C LEU A 700 13.95 29.73 -4.11
N MET A 701 13.45 29.58 -5.34
CA MET A 701 12.21 30.25 -5.75
C MET A 701 11.00 29.70 -4.99
N GLN A 702 10.95 28.39 -4.70
CA GLN A 702 9.94 27.79 -3.81
C GLN A 702 10.06 28.31 -2.37
N ASP A 703 11.28 28.40 -1.83
CA ASP A 703 11.55 28.94 -0.48
C ASP A 703 11.08 30.39 -0.34
N ILE A 704 11.47 31.25 -1.28
CA ILE A 704 11.06 32.66 -1.32
C ILE A 704 9.53 32.78 -1.50
N GLY A 705 8.93 31.92 -2.33
CA GLY A 705 7.48 31.87 -2.49
C GLY A 705 6.75 31.47 -1.20
N PHE A 706 7.30 30.56 -0.40
CA PHE A 706 6.75 30.22 0.91
C PHE A 706 6.91 31.38 1.92
N LEU A 707 8.08 32.03 1.97
CA LEU A 707 8.27 33.24 2.79
C LEU A 707 7.29 34.36 2.44
N LEU A 708 6.94 34.53 1.16
CA LEU A 708 5.96 35.54 0.73
C LEU A 708 4.54 35.26 1.27
N LEU A 709 4.15 34.00 1.43
CA LEU A 709 2.85 33.61 2.00
C LEU A 709 2.68 33.99 3.49
N HIS A 710 3.77 34.17 4.26
CA HIS A 710 3.70 34.74 5.62
C HIS A 710 3.19 36.18 5.64
N PHE A 711 3.44 36.94 4.56
CA PHE A 711 3.01 38.33 4.41
C PHE A 711 1.69 38.46 3.64
N GLY A 712 1.00 37.34 3.38
CA GLY A 712 -0.22 37.30 2.55
C GLY A 712 0.04 37.54 1.06
N ILE A 713 1.31 37.43 0.60
CA ILE A 713 1.69 37.63 -0.79
C ILE A 713 1.68 36.28 -1.50
N VAL A 714 0.67 36.02 -2.33
CA VAL A 714 0.55 34.74 -3.04
C VAL A 714 1.49 34.73 -4.26
N PRO A 715 2.53 33.88 -4.28
CA PRO A 715 3.54 33.89 -5.32
C PRO A 715 3.03 33.29 -6.64
N ARG A 716 3.54 33.81 -7.75
CA ARG A 716 3.50 33.18 -9.07
C ARG A 716 4.85 32.54 -9.39
N TYR A 717 4.82 31.32 -9.92
CA TYR A 717 6.02 30.60 -10.36
C TYR A 717 6.13 30.61 -11.89
N LEU A 718 7.27 31.06 -12.41
CA LEU A 718 7.60 31.11 -13.83
C LEU A 718 8.93 30.40 -14.09
N TYR A 719 9.09 29.83 -15.29
CA TYR A 719 10.33 29.18 -15.72
C TYR A 719 10.68 29.56 -17.15
N ASN A 720 11.87 30.13 -17.35
CA ASN A 720 12.42 30.40 -18.67
C ASN A 720 13.38 29.27 -19.08
N LYS A 721 12.89 28.44 -20.00
CA LYS A 721 13.62 27.30 -20.58
C LYS A 721 14.93 27.69 -21.29
N VAL A 722 15.03 28.88 -21.87
CA VAL A 722 16.18 29.29 -22.70
C VAL A 722 17.38 29.65 -21.83
N SER A 723 17.15 30.35 -20.72
CA SER A 723 18.21 30.79 -19.79
C SER A 723 18.48 29.81 -18.65
N ASP A 724 17.68 28.74 -18.52
CA ASP A 724 17.58 27.87 -17.35
C ASP A 724 17.42 28.68 -16.05
N MET A 725 16.36 29.48 -16.00
CA MET A 725 16.07 30.39 -14.89
C MET A 725 14.64 30.19 -14.37
N HIS A 726 14.53 30.03 -13.05
CA HIS A 726 13.25 30.05 -12.34
C HIS A 726 13.03 31.46 -11.78
N THR A 727 11.78 31.93 -11.83
CA THR A 727 11.39 33.25 -11.34
C THR A 727 10.21 33.09 -10.40
N VAL A 728 10.33 33.64 -9.19
CA VAL A 728 9.19 33.92 -8.32
C VAL A 728 8.77 35.37 -8.57
N ALA A 729 7.49 35.60 -8.83
CA ALA A 729 6.95 36.91 -9.16
C ALA A 729 5.61 37.16 -8.45
N PHE A 730 5.34 38.40 -8.09
CA PHE A 730 4.05 38.82 -7.54
C PHE A 730 3.66 40.21 -8.09
N TYR A 731 2.36 40.45 -8.16
CA TYR A 731 1.77 41.57 -8.89
C TYR A 731 0.38 41.90 -8.32
N GLY A 732 -0.05 43.15 -8.51
CA GLY A 732 -1.25 43.69 -7.86
C GLY A 732 -0.90 44.54 -6.64
N TYR A 733 -1.78 45.49 -6.34
CA TYR A 733 -1.51 46.57 -5.38
C TYR A 733 -1.28 46.03 -3.96
N ASP A 734 -2.14 45.15 -3.47
CA ASP A 734 -2.10 44.64 -2.09
C ASP A 734 -0.79 43.90 -1.78
N HIS A 735 -0.35 43.00 -2.67
CA HIS A 735 0.91 42.26 -2.53
C HIS A 735 2.13 43.19 -2.51
N ILE A 736 2.13 44.23 -3.35
CA ILE A 736 3.29 45.12 -3.49
C ILE A 736 3.32 46.19 -2.40
N LYS A 737 2.15 46.63 -1.91
CA LYS A 737 2.01 47.41 -0.67
C LYS A 737 2.47 46.60 0.55
N ALA A 738 2.07 45.33 0.65
CA ALA A 738 2.53 44.43 1.71
C ALA A 738 4.05 44.22 1.66
N PHE A 739 4.63 44.02 0.48
CA PHE A 739 6.07 43.89 0.30
C PHE A 739 6.83 45.17 0.65
N HIS A 740 6.39 46.35 0.19
CA HIS A 740 7.04 47.62 0.52
C HIS A 740 7.00 47.91 2.02
N GLY A 741 5.81 47.81 2.63
CA GLY A 741 5.60 48.17 4.04
C GLY A 741 6.21 47.18 5.05
N GLN A 742 6.35 45.89 4.70
CA GLN A 742 6.83 44.87 5.63
C GLN A 742 8.25 44.36 5.31
N VAL A 743 8.75 44.54 4.08
CA VAL A 743 10.04 43.97 3.62
C VAL A 743 10.96 45.05 3.01
N GLY A 744 10.53 45.64 1.89
CA GLY A 744 11.29 46.64 1.14
C GLY A 744 12.57 46.12 0.49
N MET A 745 13.41 47.06 0.02
CA MET A 745 14.71 46.81 -0.62
C MET A 745 15.74 47.86 -0.15
N MET A 746 16.98 47.79 -0.61
CA MET A 746 18.04 48.76 -0.30
C MET A 746 18.29 49.75 -1.45
N ASN A 747 18.60 50.99 -1.09
CA ASN A 747 19.18 52.04 -1.95
C ASN A 747 18.46 52.21 -3.30
N LYS A 748 19.15 52.11 -4.45
CA LYS A 748 18.55 52.40 -5.78
C LYS A 748 17.28 51.58 -6.09
N SER A 749 17.14 50.39 -5.52
CA SER A 749 15.97 49.54 -5.68
C SER A 749 14.78 49.99 -4.81
N ALA A 750 15.03 50.65 -3.68
CA ALA A 750 13.98 51.23 -2.83
C ALA A 750 13.30 52.42 -3.53
N SER A 751 14.08 53.37 -4.07
CA SER A 751 13.53 54.53 -4.79
C SER A 751 12.68 54.16 -6.02
N ALA A 752 12.97 53.03 -6.66
CA ALA A 752 12.14 52.48 -7.74
C ALA A 752 10.82 51.88 -7.24
N LEU A 753 10.79 51.36 -6.01
CA LEU A 753 9.60 50.84 -5.33
C LEU A 753 8.72 51.97 -4.75
N ASP A 754 9.31 53.06 -4.29
CA ASP A 754 8.58 54.28 -3.88
C ASP A 754 7.90 54.94 -5.11
N ALA A 755 8.65 55.09 -6.21
CA ALA A 755 8.12 55.60 -7.48
C ALA A 755 7.01 54.71 -8.07
N TYR A 756 7.07 53.39 -7.88
CA TYR A 756 5.97 52.47 -8.21
C TYR A 756 4.68 52.90 -7.50
N LEU A 757 4.72 53.06 -6.17
CA LEU A 757 3.49 53.24 -5.37
C LEU A 757 2.80 54.56 -5.66
N ALA A 758 3.58 55.63 -5.87
CA ALA A 758 3.08 56.93 -6.34
C ALA A 758 2.43 56.85 -7.74
N SER A 759 2.85 55.91 -8.60
CA SER A 759 2.22 55.69 -9.92
C SER A 759 0.91 54.91 -9.83
N HIS A 760 0.83 53.85 -9.02
CA HIS A 760 -0.32 52.94 -9.00
C HIS A 760 -1.57 53.53 -8.34
N GLN A 761 -1.43 54.56 -7.50
CA GLN A 761 -2.57 55.35 -7.03
C GLN A 761 -3.37 56.04 -8.16
N ARG A 762 -2.81 56.17 -9.37
CA ARG A 762 -3.42 56.91 -10.49
C ARG A 762 -4.11 56.04 -11.54
N THR A 763 -3.99 54.71 -11.50
CA THR A 763 -4.29 53.83 -12.66
C THR A 763 -5.30 52.70 -12.41
N GLY A 764 -6.21 52.87 -11.45
CA GLY A 764 -7.54 52.22 -11.39
C GLY A 764 -7.67 50.70 -11.61
N ARG A 765 -7.94 49.95 -10.52
CA ARG A 765 -8.60 48.62 -10.52
C ARG A 765 -7.97 47.52 -11.40
N LYS A 766 -6.88 46.92 -10.93
CA LYS A 766 -6.63 45.47 -11.10
C LYS A 766 -6.24 44.83 -9.77
N GLN A 767 -7.16 44.08 -9.19
CA GLN A 767 -6.89 43.18 -8.05
C GLN A 767 -6.00 42.01 -8.50
N SER A 768 -5.25 41.45 -7.56
CA SER A 768 -4.52 40.20 -7.75
C SER A 768 -5.49 39.01 -7.83
N PHE A 769 -5.02 37.89 -8.40
CA PHE A 769 -5.86 36.72 -8.71
C PHE A 769 -6.34 35.97 -7.45
N ASP A 770 -5.62 36.09 -6.35
CA ASP A 770 -5.83 35.38 -5.09
C ASP A 770 -6.96 35.96 -4.24
N ARG A 771 -7.33 37.23 -4.46
CA ARG A 771 -8.51 37.86 -3.83
C ARG A 771 -9.76 37.69 -4.68
N ARG A 772 -9.88 36.58 -5.42
CA ARG A 772 -11.04 36.24 -6.26
C ARG A 772 -11.62 34.87 -5.92
N ILE A 773 -12.94 34.83 -5.79
CA ILE A 773 -13.71 33.61 -5.52
C ILE A 773 -14.48 33.21 -6.80
N PRO A 774 -14.40 31.95 -7.26
CA PRO A 774 -15.26 31.44 -8.34
C PRO A 774 -16.73 31.48 -7.91
N LEU A 775 -17.64 31.96 -8.77
CA LEU A 775 -19.06 32.10 -8.35
C LEU A 775 -19.66 30.76 -7.91
N ARG A 776 -19.24 29.65 -8.55
CA ARG A 776 -19.64 28.28 -8.22
C ARG A 776 -19.21 27.79 -6.81
N ALA A 777 -18.40 28.56 -6.10
CA ALA A 777 -17.94 28.28 -4.75
C ALA A 777 -18.81 28.93 -3.66
N LEU A 778 -19.58 29.96 -4.02
CA LEU A 778 -20.48 30.66 -3.12
C LEU A 778 -21.76 29.84 -2.86
N SER A 779 -22.40 30.10 -1.74
CA SER A 779 -23.75 29.66 -1.41
C SER A 779 -24.77 30.04 -2.48
N VAL A 780 -25.93 29.36 -2.48
CA VAL A 780 -27.06 29.71 -3.37
C VAL A 780 -27.48 31.17 -3.19
N SER A 781 -27.46 31.66 -1.95
CA SER A 781 -27.77 33.06 -1.61
C SER A 781 -26.73 34.04 -2.16
N GLY A 782 -25.43 33.73 -2.02
CA GLY A 782 -24.35 34.55 -2.62
C GLY A 782 -24.40 34.58 -4.15
N GLN A 783 -24.77 33.46 -4.79
CA GLN A 783 -24.97 33.40 -6.24
C GLN A 783 -26.20 34.21 -6.69
N ASP A 784 -27.32 34.15 -5.95
CA ASP A 784 -28.53 34.95 -6.22
C ASP A 784 -28.25 36.47 -6.11
N ILE A 785 -27.56 36.91 -5.04
CA ILE A 785 -27.13 38.31 -4.90
C ILE A 785 -26.35 38.76 -6.13
N ILE A 786 -25.33 38.00 -6.54
CA ILE A 786 -24.49 38.37 -7.70
C ILE A 786 -25.25 38.34 -9.02
N SER A 787 -26.24 37.44 -9.18
CA SER A 787 -27.09 37.36 -10.37
C SER A 787 -27.83 38.68 -10.70
N ARG A 788 -28.10 39.47 -9.65
CA ARG A 788 -28.78 40.78 -9.68
C ARG A 788 -27.80 41.95 -9.87
N THR A 789 -26.49 41.70 -9.94
CA THR A 789 -25.46 42.72 -10.16
C THR A 789 -24.91 42.69 -11.59
N PRO A 790 -24.18 43.74 -12.04
CA PRO A 790 -23.45 43.74 -13.30
C PRO A 790 -22.36 42.65 -13.45
N TRP A 791 -22.07 41.88 -12.39
CA TRP A 791 -21.07 40.81 -12.39
C TRP A 791 -21.65 39.42 -12.66
N ASN A 792 -22.96 39.30 -12.89
CA ASN A 792 -23.66 38.02 -13.11
C ASN A 792 -23.12 37.13 -14.25
N THR A 793 -22.42 37.70 -15.22
CA THR A 793 -21.74 36.99 -16.32
C THR A 793 -20.27 36.63 -16.03
N SER A 794 -19.73 37.00 -14.86
CA SER A 794 -18.34 36.75 -14.48
C SER A 794 -18.15 35.35 -13.90
N LEU A 795 -17.05 34.67 -14.25
CA LEU A 795 -16.70 33.37 -13.63
C LEU A 795 -16.15 33.50 -12.19
N THR A 796 -15.69 34.69 -11.82
CA THR A 796 -15.10 35.01 -10.50
C THR A 796 -15.47 36.43 -10.08
N CYS A 797 -15.79 36.65 -8.80
CA CYS A 797 -15.89 37.99 -8.21
C CYS A 797 -14.68 38.24 -7.30
N GLY A 798 -14.37 39.51 -7.01
CA GLY A 798 -13.32 39.90 -6.06
C GLY A 798 -13.85 39.99 -4.63
N ILE A 799 -13.05 39.61 -3.63
CA ILE A 799 -13.47 39.63 -2.22
C ILE A 799 -13.99 41.01 -1.77
N PRO A 800 -13.32 42.15 -2.04
CA PRO A 800 -13.87 43.47 -1.71
C PRO A 800 -15.23 43.79 -2.34
N GLN A 801 -15.51 43.29 -3.55
CA GLN A 801 -16.81 43.48 -4.19
C GLN A 801 -17.88 42.58 -3.56
N LEU A 802 -17.50 41.41 -3.05
CA LEU A 802 -18.39 40.52 -2.31
C LEU A 802 -18.70 41.06 -0.90
N GLU A 803 -17.71 41.71 -0.27
CA GLU A 803 -17.85 42.49 0.96
C GLU A 803 -18.75 43.72 0.73
N GLU A 804 -18.55 44.48 -0.36
CA GLU A 804 -19.44 45.59 -0.80
C GLU A 804 -20.88 45.13 -1.15
N MET A 805 -21.10 43.82 -1.38
CA MET A 805 -22.40 43.22 -1.71
C MET A 805 -23.07 42.48 -0.54
N ASP A 806 -22.43 42.44 0.64
CA ASP A 806 -22.92 41.75 1.85
C ASP A 806 -23.32 40.28 1.60
N VAL A 807 -22.48 39.52 0.87
CA VAL A 807 -22.78 38.10 0.59
C VAL A 807 -22.59 37.24 1.86
N PRO A 808 -23.50 36.27 2.16
CA PRO A 808 -23.48 35.50 3.40
C PRO A 808 -22.39 34.41 3.49
N ASP A 809 -21.41 34.44 2.58
CA ASP A 809 -20.34 33.46 2.44
C ASP A 809 -19.09 33.81 3.29
N THR A 810 -19.30 34.34 4.50
CA THR A 810 -18.26 34.97 5.35
C THR A 810 -17.02 34.09 5.57
N LEU A 811 -17.22 32.80 5.88
CA LEU A 811 -16.10 31.84 6.04
C LEU A 811 -15.24 31.68 4.79
N LEU A 812 -15.82 31.89 3.60
CA LEU A 812 -15.12 31.82 2.32
C LEU A 812 -14.39 33.14 2.01
N LEU A 813 -14.98 34.29 2.36
CA LEU A 813 -14.35 35.61 2.24
C LEU A 813 -13.09 35.72 3.13
N GLU A 814 -13.18 35.23 4.38
CA GLU A 814 -12.06 35.27 5.33
C GLU A 814 -11.02 34.16 5.15
N SER A 815 -11.29 33.16 4.28
CA SER A 815 -10.54 31.90 4.19
C SER A 815 -9.04 32.09 3.92
N ASP A 816 -8.20 31.19 4.46
CA ASP A 816 -6.73 31.24 4.30
C ASP A 816 -6.21 30.41 3.12
N PHE A 817 -7.10 30.01 2.22
CA PHE A 817 -6.78 29.38 0.94
C PHE A 817 -7.11 30.28 -0.25
N VAL A 818 -6.63 29.88 -1.42
CA VAL A 818 -6.91 30.48 -2.73
C VAL A 818 -7.40 29.39 -3.68
N PHE A 819 -8.38 29.73 -4.51
CA PHE A 819 -8.80 28.94 -5.67
C PHE A 819 -7.82 29.18 -6.82
N ASP A 820 -6.80 28.33 -6.94
CA ASP A 820 -5.88 28.41 -8.08
C ASP A 820 -6.40 27.56 -9.23
N ARG A 821 -6.40 28.13 -10.44
CA ARG A 821 -7.10 27.56 -11.58
C ARG A 821 -6.24 26.53 -12.30
N VAL A 822 -6.77 25.35 -12.58
CA VAL A 822 -6.11 24.27 -13.31
C VAL A 822 -5.86 24.71 -14.76
N LYS A 823 -4.61 25.08 -15.05
CA LYS A 823 -4.16 25.46 -16.39
C LYS A 823 -4.05 24.25 -17.31
N GLU A 824 -3.64 23.11 -16.75
CA GLU A 824 -3.34 21.87 -17.47
C GLU A 824 -3.21 20.69 -16.50
N ILE A 825 -3.53 19.47 -16.94
CA ILE A 825 -3.19 18.22 -16.24
C ILE A 825 -2.40 17.37 -17.23
N ARG A 826 -1.14 17.04 -16.90
CA ARG A 826 -0.19 16.35 -17.78
C ARG A 826 0.13 14.97 -17.23
N LYS A 827 -0.12 13.91 -17.99
CA LYS A 827 0.39 12.57 -17.67
C LYS A 827 1.93 12.56 -17.66
N VAL A 828 2.55 12.04 -16.59
CA VAL A 828 4.00 11.98 -16.38
C VAL A 828 4.48 10.54 -16.21
N LYS A 829 5.72 10.26 -16.63
CA LYS A 829 6.36 8.97 -16.36
C LYS A 829 6.91 8.95 -14.93
N PRO A 830 6.71 7.88 -14.16
CA PRO A 830 7.22 7.77 -12.79
C PRO A 830 8.75 7.80 -12.73
N THR A 831 9.29 8.56 -11.78
CA THR A 831 10.73 8.76 -11.57
C THR A 831 11.29 8.00 -10.36
N GLY A 832 10.48 7.15 -9.73
CA GLY A 832 10.84 6.39 -8.53
C GLY A 832 9.97 5.14 -8.43
N LYS A 833 10.38 4.20 -7.55
CA LYS A 833 9.65 2.93 -7.37
C LYS A 833 8.31 3.10 -6.67
N TYR A 834 8.18 4.10 -5.78
CA TYR A 834 7.02 4.32 -4.91
C TYR A 834 6.37 5.69 -5.17
N VAL A 835 5.05 5.79 -4.99
CA VAL A 835 4.31 6.97 -4.52
C VAL A 835 4.23 6.91 -2.99
N TYR A 836 3.68 7.93 -2.32
CA TYR A 836 3.73 7.98 -0.86
C TYR A 836 2.60 8.83 -0.28
N ASP A 837 2.22 8.67 1.00
CA ASP A 837 1.06 9.27 1.67
C ASP A 837 1.32 9.60 3.17
N PHE A 838 0.48 10.42 3.83
CA PHE A 838 0.52 10.69 5.28
C PHE A 838 -0.85 10.45 5.93
N SER A 839 -0.85 10.05 7.20
CA SER A 839 -2.01 10.24 8.09
C SER A 839 -1.79 11.49 8.95
N VAL A 840 -2.82 12.31 9.10
CA VAL A 840 -2.73 13.66 9.69
C VAL A 840 -3.91 13.90 10.63
N GLU A 841 -3.61 14.23 11.89
CA GLU A 841 -4.56 14.10 13.00
C GLU A 841 -5.91 14.80 12.73
N GLY A 842 -6.97 13.98 12.68
CA GLY A 842 -8.36 14.41 12.57
C GLY A 842 -8.79 14.95 11.20
N TYR A 843 -7.86 15.21 10.28
CA TYR A 843 -8.12 15.88 9.00
C TYR A 843 -7.75 15.05 7.76
N GLU A 844 -6.85 14.06 7.89
CA GLU A 844 -6.37 13.14 6.83
C GLU A 844 -6.07 13.83 5.48
N ASN A 845 -5.52 15.05 5.55
CA ASN A 845 -5.08 15.84 4.41
C ASN A 845 -3.87 16.72 4.77
N PHE A 846 -3.13 17.14 3.76
CA PHE A 846 -1.83 17.81 3.88
C PHE A 846 -1.56 18.69 2.67
N THR A 847 -0.76 19.74 2.82
CA THR A 847 -0.24 20.53 1.70
C THR A 847 0.79 19.71 0.90
N GLY A 848 0.73 19.69 -0.43
CA GLY A 848 1.65 18.95 -1.29
C GLY A 848 2.02 19.65 -2.60
N GLY A 849 3.08 19.17 -3.25
CA GLY A 849 3.54 19.66 -4.55
C GLY A 849 4.35 20.97 -4.52
N SER A 850 4.95 21.33 -5.66
CA SER A 850 5.70 22.58 -5.87
C SER A 850 4.73 23.78 -5.97
N GLY A 851 4.12 24.15 -4.85
CA GLY A 851 3.11 25.20 -4.78
C GLY A 851 2.02 25.03 -3.72
N PHE A 852 1.95 23.85 -3.07
CA PHE A 852 1.15 23.55 -1.87
C PHE A 852 -0.39 23.43 -2.16
N LEU A 853 -0.93 22.21 -2.21
CA LEU A 853 -2.36 21.82 -2.48
C LEU A 853 -2.83 20.63 -1.57
N PHE A 854 -4.13 20.37 -1.36
CA PHE A 854 -4.69 19.42 -0.31
C PHE A 854 -5.42 18.15 -0.84
N LEU A 855 -5.50 17.00 -0.08
CA LEU A 855 -5.64 15.58 -0.59
C LEU A 855 -6.41 14.51 0.35
N HIS A 856 -6.79 13.23 -0.03
CA HIS A 856 -7.56 12.18 0.81
C HIS A 856 -7.75 10.68 0.28
N ASN A 857 -8.16 9.65 1.10
CA ASN A 857 -8.02 8.12 0.96
C ASN A 857 -9.10 7.12 1.62
N THR A 858 -9.33 5.79 1.25
CA THR A 858 -10.38 4.80 1.87
C THR A 858 -10.64 3.26 1.39
N GLY A 859 -10.61 2.15 2.22
CA GLY A 859 -11.19 0.69 2.09
C GLY A 859 -10.34 -0.69 2.01
N ASP A 860 -10.86 -1.98 2.06
CA ASP A 860 -10.13 -3.31 2.37
C ASP A 860 -10.60 -4.81 1.96
N LEU A 861 -9.76 -5.83 1.55
CA LEU A 861 -9.63 -6.33 0.10
C LEU A 861 -8.42 -7.30 -0.36
N LYS A 862 -8.06 -7.46 -1.66
CA LYS A 862 -6.71 -7.78 -2.27
C LYS A 862 -6.54 -7.49 -3.79
N TYR A 863 -6.02 -6.31 -4.12
CA TYR A 863 -5.64 -5.86 -5.47
C TYR A 863 -4.35 -4.99 -5.49
N GLY A 864 -3.79 -4.69 -4.33
CA GLY A 864 -2.38 -4.48 -4.09
C GLY A 864 -1.66 -5.83 -4.28
N PRO A 865 -0.50 -5.83 -4.96
CA PRO A 865 0.13 -7.06 -5.44
C PRO A 865 0.57 -7.98 -4.29
N THR A 866 0.52 -9.29 -4.51
CA THR A 866 1.14 -10.32 -3.65
C THR A 866 2.26 -11.04 -4.41
N ARG A 867 2.98 -11.98 -3.78
CA ARG A 867 3.91 -12.84 -4.54
C ARG A 867 3.16 -13.91 -5.34
N LEU A 868 2.12 -14.49 -4.75
CA LEU A 868 1.44 -15.66 -5.31
C LEU A 868 0.27 -15.35 -6.23
N PHE A 869 -0.41 -14.21 -6.09
CA PHE A 869 -1.66 -13.90 -6.80
C PHE A 869 -1.66 -12.48 -7.37
N ASP A 870 -2.24 -12.34 -8.57
CA ASP A 870 -2.48 -11.04 -9.19
C ASP A 870 -3.68 -10.32 -8.53
N PRO A 871 -3.83 -9.00 -8.75
CA PRO A 871 -4.96 -8.22 -8.26
C PRO A 871 -6.34 -8.77 -8.65
N ALA A 872 -7.34 -8.53 -7.79
CA ALA A 872 -8.72 -8.87 -8.07
C ALA A 872 -9.25 -8.34 -9.41
N TRP A 873 -10.10 -9.13 -10.05
CA TRP A 873 -10.72 -8.72 -11.30
C TRP A 873 -11.76 -7.60 -11.10
N THR A 874 -11.75 -6.60 -11.99
CA THR A 874 -12.70 -5.47 -12.02
C THR A 874 -13.59 -5.43 -13.26
N ASP A 875 -13.29 -6.19 -14.32
CA ASP A 875 -13.95 -6.02 -15.61
C ASP A 875 -15.17 -6.93 -15.78
N PHE A 876 -16.29 -6.51 -15.19
CA PHE A 876 -17.59 -7.18 -15.28
C PHE A 876 -18.56 -6.38 -16.14
N GLN A 877 -19.29 -7.05 -17.05
CA GLN A 877 -20.20 -6.40 -17.99
C GLN A 877 -21.45 -5.80 -17.33
N ARG A 878 -22.03 -6.51 -16.35
CA ARG A 878 -23.18 -6.05 -15.54
C ARG A 878 -23.04 -6.53 -14.10
N VAL A 879 -23.31 -5.63 -13.16
CA VAL A 879 -23.45 -5.88 -11.72
C VAL A 879 -24.51 -4.90 -11.25
N GLU A 880 -25.63 -5.38 -10.71
CA GLU A 880 -26.63 -4.51 -10.06
C GLU A 880 -26.50 -4.55 -8.53
N THR A 881 -25.96 -5.64 -7.96
CA THR A 881 -25.65 -5.72 -6.52
C THR A 881 -24.24 -6.23 -6.25
N LEU A 882 -23.45 -5.44 -5.54
CA LEU A 882 -22.13 -5.84 -5.05
C LEU A 882 -22.25 -6.19 -3.57
N ILE A 883 -22.07 -7.45 -3.18
CA ILE A 883 -21.81 -7.82 -1.79
C ILE A 883 -20.31 -7.61 -1.54
N MET A 884 -19.83 -7.17 -0.38
CA MET A 884 -18.37 -7.06 -0.15
C MET A 884 -17.97 -7.09 1.33
N GLU A 885 -16.73 -7.51 1.60
CA GLU A 885 -16.23 -7.61 2.98
C GLU A 885 -15.94 -6.25 3.63
N SER A 886 -15.61 -6.27 4.93
CA SER A 886 -15.41 -5.09 5.78
C SER A 886 -14.51 -5.37 6.98
N THR A 887 -13.64 -6.38 6.92
CA THR A 887 -12.76 -6.82 8.02
C THR A 887 -11.87 -5.67 8.55
N TYR A 888 -11.50 -4.76 7.66
CA TYR A 888 -10.77 -3.52 7.85
C TYR A 888 -11.59 -2.32 7.29
N GLY A 889 -12.91 -2.38 7.46
CA GLY A 889 -13.87 -1.44 6.89
C GLY A 889 -14.04 -0.12 7.65
N ALA A 890 -13.41 0.12 8.81
CA ALA A 890 -13.45 1.42 9.49
C ALA A 890 -12.41 2.40 8.93
N SER A 891 -12.67 3.71 9.02
CA SER A 891 -11.88 4.75 8.34
C SER A 891 -10.37 4.76 8.66
N ASN A 892 -9.95 4.12 9.74
CA ASN A 892 -8.58 4.06 10.26
C ASN A 892 -7.84 2.74 9.98
N ASP A 893 -8.50 1.73 9.40
CA ASP A 893 -7.98 0.36 9.25
C ASP A 893 -6.95 0.20 8.09
N VAL A 894 -6.18 1.24 7.74
CA VAL A 894 -5.31 1.28 6.54
C VAL A 894 -4.27 0.15 6.55
N LEU A 895 -4.23 -0.68 5.49
CA LEU A 895 -3.22 -1.73 5.35
C LEU A 895 -1.95 -1.28 4.60
N PRO A 896 -0.82 -1.97 4.85
CA PRO A 896 0.46 -1.29 5.00
C PRO A 896 1.52 -2.02 4.10
N PRO A 897 2.82 -2.28 4.42
CA PRO A 897 3.91 -2.56 3.39
C PRO A 897 4.39 -3.76 2.44
N ARG A 898 4.20 -5.08 2.58
CA ARG A 898 4.78 -6.23 1.77
C ARG A 898 6.14 -6.26 1.04
N GLN A 899 6.59 -5.36 0.13
CA GLN A 899 8.04 -5.38 -0.26
C GLN A 899 8.94 -5.33 0.98
N ASP A 900 8.35 -4.68 1.97
CA ASP A 900 8.67 -4.60 3.36
C ASP A 900 8.23 -5.76 4.25
N VAL A 901 7.00 -6.29 4.21
CA VAL A 901 6.64 -7.47 5.07
C VAL A 901 7.59 -8.62 4.80
N GLU A 902 8.01 -8.72 3.55
CA GLU A 902 9.09 -9.55 3.08
C GLU A 902 10.39 -9.19 3.79
N LYS A 903 10.83 -7.92 3.72
CA LYS A 903 12.03 -7.46 4.45
C LYS A 903 11.94 -7.70 5.96
N SER A 904 10.82 -7.43 6.63
CA SER A 904 10.65 -7.63 8.08
C SER A 904 10.67 -9.11 8.45
N LEU A 905 10.01 -9.96 7.66
CA LEU A 905 10.09 -11.41 7.79
C LEU A 905 11.53 -11.89 7.62
N MET A 906 12.23 -11.41 6.58
CA MET A 906 13.63 -11.76 6.31
C MET A 906 14.58 -11.24 7.39
N ASP A 907 14.41 -10.00 7.87
CA ASP A 907 15.21 -9.40 8.94
C ASP A 907 15.05 -10.21 10.24
N MET A 908 13.81 -10.58 10.60
CA MET A 908 13.50 -11.42 11.77
C MET A 908 14.08 -12.83 11.63
N VAL A 909 13.91 -13.48 10.47
CA VAL A 909 14.46 -14.81 10.18
C VAL A 909 15.98 -14.80 10.20
N ASN A 910 16.63 -13.91 9.45
CA ASN A 910 18.09 -13.83 9.35
C ASN A 910 18.72 -13.55 10.72
N ARG A 911 18.22 -12.56 11.47
CA ARG A 911 18.65 -12.26 12.85
C ARG A 911 18.61 -13.47 13.80
N THR A 912 17.65 -14.38 13.59
CA THR A 912 17.48 -15.60 14.39
C THR A 912 18.49 -16.69 13.99
N VAL A 913 18.75 -16.79 12.68
CA VAL A 913 19.60 -17.83 12.08
C VAL A 913 21.08 -17.49 12.21
N GLU A 914 21.46 -16.22 12.06
CA GLU A 914 22.82 -15.68 12.25
C GLU A 914 23.35 -15.91 13.68
N ARG A 915 22.49 -15.90 14.70
CA ARG A 915 22.85 -16.23 16.09
C ARG A 915 22.85 -17.73 16.41
N GLY A 916 22.63 -18.58 15.41
CA GLY A 916 22.61 -20.03 15.54
C GLY A 916 21.35 -20.56 16.26
N GLY A 917 20.17 -20.00 15.94
CA GLY A 917 18.87 -20.46 16.43
C GLY A 917 17.88 -20.79 15.32
N LYS A 918 16.65 -21.13 15.70
CA LYS A 918 15.54 -21.44 14.79
C LYS A 918 14.40 -20.43 14.90
N ALA A 919 13.88 -19.97 13.77
CA ALA A 919 12.73 -19.08 13.69
C ALA A 919 11.44 -19.91 13.49
N LEU A 920 10.61 -20.02 14.53
CA LEU A 920 9.30 -20.66 14.49
C LEU A 920 8.25 -19.68 13.97
N ILE A 921 7.67 -19.99 12.82
CA ILE A 921 6.62 -19.23 12.15
C ILE A 921 5.29 -20.02 12.26
N PRO A 922 4.40 -19.68 13.21
CA PRO A 922 3.05 -20.22 13.22
C PRO A 922 2.26 -19.69 12.02
N SER A 923 1.76 -20.59 11.17
CA SER A 923 0.95 -20.27 9.99
C SER A 923 -0.34 -21.10 9.92
N PHE A 924 -1.31 -20.68 9.10
CA PHE A 924 -2.33 -21.58 8.57
C PHE A 924 -1.73 -22.48 7.47
N ALA A 925 -2.37 -23.61 7.19
CA ALA A 925 -1.88 -24.58 6.19
C ALA A 925 -1.81 -23.97 4.77
N VAL A 926 -2.82 -23.16 4.41
CA VAL A 926 -2.90 -22.41 3.15
C VAL A 926 -2.70 -20.91 3.36
N GLY A 927 -2.21 -20.22 2.31
CA GLY A 927 -2.11 -18.77 2.23
C GLY A 927 -0.78 -18.28 2.78
N ARG A 928 -0.75 -17.94 4.08
CA ARG A 928 0.43 -17.34 4.73
C ARG A 928 1.68 -18.22 4.63
N GLY A 929 1.54 -19.55 4.70
CA GLY A 929 2.67 -20.48 4.65
C GLY A 929 3.36 -20.47 3.29
N GLN A 930 2.59 -20.54 2.20
CA GLN A 930 3.13 -20.51 0.84
C GLN A 930 3.68 -19.13 0.48
N GLU A 931 3.07 -18.05 0.98
CA GLU A 931 3.61 -16.70 0.82
C GLU A 931 4.97 -16.60 1.55
N VAL A 932 5.11 -17.10 2.80
CA VAL A 932 6.42 -17.19 3.49
C VAL A 932 7.46 -17.96 2.66
N MET A 933 7.10 -19.10 2.05
CA MET A 933 8.01 -19.85 1.16
C MET A 933 8.46 -19.02 -0.05
N ALA A 934 7.52 -18.40 -0.77
CA ALA A 934 7.82 -17.61 -1.96
C ALA A 934 8.70 -16.39 -1.64
N ILE A 935 8.64 -15.89 -0.41
CA ILE A 935 9.47 -14.78 0.07
C ILE A 935 10.88 -15.26 0.41
N LEU A 936 11.01 -16.38 1.11
CA LEU A 936 12.31 -16.98 1.45
C LEU A 936 13.09 -17.37 0.18
N GLU A 937 12.42 -17.95 -0.83
CA GLU A 937 13.04 -18.26 -2.13
C GLU A 937 13.43 -16.99 -2.90
N ALA A 938 12.52 -16.00 -3.01
CA ALA A 938 12.79 -14.79 -3.77
C ALA A 938 13.91 -13.91 -3.17
N ASN A 939 14.24 -14.11 -1.89
CA ASN A 939 15.38 -13.48 -1.22
C ASN A 939 16.64 -14.37 -1.18
N ASN A 940 16.62 -15.55 -1.83
CA ASN A 940 17.71 -16.53 -1.87
C ASN A 940 18.15 -17.00 -0.47
N PHE A 941 17.20 -17.29 0.42
CA PHE A 941 17.51 -17.83 1.74
C PHE A 941 18.29 -19.15 1.64
N GLN A 942 19.35 -19.32 2.45
CA GLN A 942 20.35 -20.39 2.31
C GLN A 942 20.24 -21.52 3.36
N HIS A 943 19.32 -21.41 4.31
CA HIS A 943 19.19 -22.33 5.44
C HIS A 943 17.94 -23.20 5.31
N PRO A 944 17.86 -24.36 5.99
CA PRO A 944 16.66 -25.18 5.99
C PRO A 944 15.41 -24.42 6.42
N VAL A 945 14.32 -24.72 5.73
CA VAL A 945 12.96 -24.32 6.03
C VAL A 945 12.16 -25.60 6.24
N TRP A 946 12.10 -26.04 7.49
CA TRP A 946 11.30 -27.18 7.93
C TRP A 946 9.82 -26.81 7.91
N MET A 947 8.97 -27.71 7.39
CA MET A 947 7.53 -27.48 7.30
C MET A 947 6.74 -28.67 7.85
N GLU A 948 5.79 -28.41 8.75
CA GLU A 948 4.94 -29.44 9.36
C GLU A 948 3.46 -29.00 9.43
N GLY A 949 2.55 -29.97 9.34
CA GLY A 949 1.12 -29.77 9.58
C GLY A 949 0.39 -29.24 8.35
N MET A 950 0.33 -30.07 7.31
CA MET A 950 -0.36 -29.85 6.03
C MET A 950 0.09 -28.66 5.17
N ILE A 951 1.02 -27.81 5.62
CA ILE A 951 1.64 -26.76 4.80
C ILE A 951 2.27 -27.37 3.53
N TRP A 952 2.93 -28.54 3.65
CA TRP A 952 3.52 -29.24 2.50
C TRP A 952 2.49 -29.68 1.46
N ASP A 953 1.37 -30.29 1.88
CA ASP A 953 0.29 -30.71 0.98
C ASP A 953 -0.42 -29.49 0.35
N ALA A 954 -0.63 -28.42 1.12
CA ALA A 954 -1.16 -27.16 0.62
C ALA A 954 -0.24 -26.54 -0.46
N THR A 955 1.07 -26.55 -0.26
CA THR A 955 2.04 -26.11 -1.27
C THR A 955 2.06 -27.03 -2.49
N ALA A 956 1.94 -28.34 -2.29
CA ALA A 956 1.83 -29.28 -3.40
C ALA A 956 0.59 -29.02 -4.27
N ILE A 957 -0.55 -28.63 -3.68
CA ILE A 957 -1.72 -28.12 -4.41
C ILE A 957 -1.37 -26.86 -5.23
N HIS A 958 -0.54 -25.94 -4.72
CA HIS A 958 -0.05 -24.79 -5.52
C HIS A 958 0.83 -25.24 -6.70
N THR A 959 1.57 -26.34 -6.58
CA THR A 959 2.33 -26.92 -7.71
C THR A 959 1.48 -27.71 -8.70
N ALA A 960 0.29 -28.16 -8.30
CA ALA A 960 -0.69 -28.79 -9.18
C ALA A 960 -1.36 -27.75 -10.11
N TYR A 961 -1.64 -26.56 -9.55
CA TYR A 961 -2.44 -25.51 -10.20
C TYR A 961 -1.70 -24.16 -10.43
N PRO A 962 -0.53 -24.14 -11.09
CA PRO A 962 0.25 -22.92 -11.29
C PRO A 962 -0.47 -21.87 -12.15
N GLU A 963 -1.40 -22.26 -13.02
CA GLU A 963 -2.28 -21.34 -13.77
C GLU A 963 -3.26 -20.53 -12.90
N PHE A 964 -3.41 -20.87 -11.61
CA PHE A 964 -4.13 -20.08 -10.61
C PHE A 964 -3.21 -19.16 -9.78
N LEU A 965 -1.91 -19.13 -10.09
CA LEU A 965 -0.92 -18.19 -9.51
C LEU A 965 -0.77 -16.94 -10.39
N SER A 966 -0.09 -15.91 -9.87
CA SER A 966 0.19 -14.64 -10.56
C SER A 966 0.92 -14.85 -11.89
N GLN A 967 0.71 -13.97 -12.88
CA GLN A 967 1.42 -14.02 -14.16
C GLN A 967 2.94 -13.96 -13.99
N ALA A 968 3.44 -13.33 -12.92
CA ALA A 968 4.85 -13.36 -12.57
C ALA A 968 5.31 -14.79 -12.22
N MET A 969 4.55 -15.48 -11.36
CA MET A 969 4.85 -16.85 -10.95
C MET A 969 4.66 -17.86 -12.09
N GLN A 970 3.60 -17.72 -12.89
CA GLN A 970 3.40 -18.51 -14.11
C GLN A 970 4.57 -18.38 -15.09
N ARG A 971 5.11 -17.17 -15.29
CA ARG A 971 6.30 -16.96 -16.13
C ARG A 971 7.53 -17.67 -15.54
N ASN A 972 7.75 -17.62 -14.23
CA ASN A 972 8.86 -18.32 -13.57
C ASN A 972 8.76 -19.84 -13.78
N ILE A 973 7.60 -20.43 -13.51
CA ILE A 973 7.35 -21.87 -13.61
C ILE A 973 7.39 -22.34 -15.08
N PHE A 974 6.62 -21.70 -15.97
CA PHE A 974 6.44 -22.18 -17.35
C PHE A 974 7.56 -21.78 -18.32
N ARG A 975 8.16 -20.60 -18.17
CA ARG A 975 9.17 -20.07 -19.12
C ARG A 975 10.60 -20.28 -18.67
N TYR A 976 10.85 -20.22 -17.36
CA TYR A 976 12.20 -20.33 -16.80
C TYR A 976 12.45 -21.65 -16.06
N GLY A 977 11.44 -22.52 -15.92
CA GLY A 977 11.54 -23.80 -15.20
C GLY A 977 11.76 -23.64 -13.69
N LYS A 978 11.63 -22.42 -13.15
CA LYS A 978 11.87 -22.11 -11.74
C LYS A 978 10.55 -22.12 -10.98
N ASN A 979 10.30 -23.23 -10.30
CA ASN A 979 9.25 -23.32 -9.28
C ASN A 979 9.87 -23.03 -7.91
N PRO A 980 9.48 -21.94 -7.21
CA PRO A 980 10.10 -21.59 -5.94
C PRO A 980 9.85 -22.64 -4.85
N PHE A 981 8.73 -23.36 -4.93
CA PHE A 981 8.31 -24.33 -3.93
C PHE A 981 9.13 -25.63 -3.94
N THR A 982 9.89 -25.90 -5.02
CA THR A 982 10.74 -27.09 -5.16
C THR A 982 12.21 -26.82 -4.87
N ASN A 983 12.53 -25.70 -4.21
CA ASN A 983 13.89 -25.40 -3.76
C ASN A 983 14.28 -26.32 -2.58
N GLU A 984 15.48 -26.89 -2.61
CA GLU A 984 16.00 -27.90 -1.67
C GLU A 984 16.07 -27.42 -0.21
N ILE A 985 16.00 -26.11 0.04
CA ILE A 985 15.86 -25.54 1.39
C ILE A 985 14.56 -25.98 2.07
N PHE A 986 13.48 -26.25 1.32
CA PHE A 986 12.17 -26.62 1.87
C PHE A 986 12.12 -28.11 2.20
N ARG A 987 12.13 -28.44 3.50
CA ARG A 987 12.15 -29.82 4.00
C ARG A 987 10.81 -30.16 4.67
N ASN A 988 10.11 -31.18 4.18
CA ASN A 988 8.96 -31.75 4.87
C ASN A 988 9.41 -32.43 6.17
N VAL A 989 8.60 -32.38 7.23
CA VAL A 989 8.89 -33.06 8.50
C VAL A 989 7.73 -33.99 8.84
N ALA A 990 8.00 -35.28 9.02
CA ALA A 990 7.00 -36.18 9.61
C ALA A 990 6.94 -35.98 11.15
N PRO A 991 5.80 -36.23 11.82
CA PRO A 991 5.69 -36.03 13.27
C PRO A 991 6.73 -36.79 14.13
N LYS A 992 7.27 -37.89 13.61
CA LYS A 992 8.36 -38.70 14.21
C LYS A 992 9.77 -38.09 14.08
N GLU A 993 9.93 -37.07 13.23
CA GLU A 993 11.20 -36.38 12.95
C GLU A 993 11.26 -35.01 13.64
N ARG A 994 10.15 -34.57 14.26
CA ARG A 994 10.02 -33.26 14.91
C ARG A 994 11.08 -33.03 15.98
N ASP A 995 11.30 -34.01 16.84
CA ASP A 995 12.23 -33.89 17.97
C ASP A 995 13.68 -33.77 17.48
N ALA A 996 14.04 -34.48 16.40
CA ALA A 996 15.34 -34.30 15.74
C ALA A 996 15.52 -32.90 15.12
N VAL A 997 14.44 -32.26 14.64
CA VAL A 997 14.46 -30.86 14.19
C VAL A 997 14.56 -29.88 15.37
N ILE A 998 13.92 -30.17 16.51
CA ILE A 998 14.05 -29.39 17.75
C ILE A 998 15.49 -29.44 18.25
N ASP A 999 16.06 -30.63 18.41
CA ASP A 999 17.38 -30.89 19.00
C ASP A 999 18.57 -30.56 18.08
N SER A 1000 18.35 -30.51 16.76
CA SER A 1000 19.42 -30.21 15.78
C SER A 1000 20.13 -28.89 16.06
N ALA A 1001 21.45 -28.86 15.90
CA ALA A 1001 22.25 -27.63 15.97
C ALA A 1001 22.21 -26.81 14.66
N GLU A 1002 21.58 -27.31 13.59
CA GLU A 1002 21.42 -26.60 12.32
C GLU A 1002 20.44 -25.41 12.49
N PRO A 1003 20.84 -24.16 12.20
CA PRO A 1003 19.94 -23.01 12.30
C PRO A 1003 19.10 -22.86 11.02
N GLY A 1004 17.87 -22.39 11.17
CA GLY A 1004 16.92 -22.28 10.06
C GLY A 1004 15.52 -21.82 10.47
N VAL A 1005 14.53 -22.10 9.63
CA VAL A 1005 13.11 -21.72 9.81
C VAL A 1005 12.26 -22.96 10.03
N VAL A 1006 11.29 -22.88 10.94
CA VAL A 1006 10.22 -23.88 11.10
C VAL A 1006 8.88 -23.22 10.83
N VAL A 1007 8.21 -23.57 9.74
CA VAL A 1007 6.85 -23.11 9.44
C VAL A 1007 5.86 -24.21 9.82
N ALA A 1008 4.97 -23.95 10.78
CA ALA A 1008 4.11 -24.98 11.36
C ALA A 1008 2.68 -24.47 11.64
N THR A 1009 1.69 -25.36 11.60
CA THR A 1009 0.31 -25.07 12.01
C THR A 1009 0.10 -25.28 13.52
N SER A 1010 -0.82 -24.58 14.19
CA SER A 1010 -1.77 -23.57 13.68
C SER A 1010 -1.29 -22.11 13.88
N GLY A 1011 -1.70 -21.23 12.98
CA GLY A 1011 -1.25 -19.82 12.90
C GLY A 1011 -1.63 -18.90 14.06
N MET A 1012 -2.39 -19.41 15.03
CA MET A 1012 -2.75 -18.70 16.26
C MET A 1012 -2.35 -19.45 17.55
N LEU A 1013 -1.55 -20.51 17.42
CA LEU A 1013 -1.13 -21.40 18.52
C LEU A 1013 -2.30 -21.96 19.34
N ILE A 1014 -3.39 -22.34 18.68
CA ILE A 1014 -4.57 -22.97 19.32
C ILE A 1014 -4.33 -24.48 19.49
N GLY A 1015 -3.63 -25.09 18.53
CA GLY A 1015 -3.22 -26.49 18.50
C GLY A 1015 -2.21 -26.75 17.38
N GLY A 1016 -1.86 -28.02 17.17
CA GLY A 1016 -0.98 -28.46 16.07
C GLY A 1016 0.53 -28.39 16.38
N PRO A 1017 1.38 -28.83 15.45
CA PRO A 1017 2.82 -28.96 15.65
C PRO A 1017 3.54 -27.69 16.10
N ALA A 1018 3.03 -26.50 15.79
CA ALA A 1018 3.59 -25.22 16.24
C ALA A 1018 3.61 -25.09 17.78
N ILE A 1019 2.72 -25.75 18.52
CA ILE A 1019 2.78 -25.80 19.99
C ILE A 1019 3.91 -26.74 20.45
N GLU A 1020 4.14 -27.86 19.76
CA GLU A 1020 5.21 -28.81 20.11
C GLU A 1020 6.60 -28.24 19.79
N TYR A 1021 6.75 -27.55 18.65
CA TYR A 1021 7.93 -26.75 18.38
C TYR A 1021 8.10 -25.62 19.40
N LEU A 1022 7.03 -24.94 19.82
CA LEU A 1022 7.13 -23.91 20.86
C LEU A 1022 7.62 -24.49 22.19
N LYS A 1023 7.12 -25.65 22.63
CA LYS A 1023 7.60 -26.33 23.85
C LYS A 1023 9.10 -26.61 23.81
N GLY A 1024 9.61 -27.15 22.70
CA GLY A 1024 11.03 -27.49 22.55
C GLY A 1024 11.95 -26.27 22.35
N LEU A 1025 11.48 -25.26 21.59
CA LEU A 1025 12.29 -24.10 21.22
C LEU A 1025 12.23 -22.95 22.24
N ALA A 1026 11.17 -22.85 23.06
CA ALA A 1026 10.95 -21.74 23.99
C ALA A 1026 12.05 -21.47 25.03
N PRO A 1027 12.73 -22.49 25.62
CA PRO A 1027 13.75 -22.26 26.64
C PRO A 1027 15.08 -21.69 26.10
N ASN A 1028 15.29 -21.65 24.78
CA ASN A 1028 16.57 -21.23 24.19
C ASN A 1028 16.44 -19.82 23.57
N PRO A 1029 17.08 -18.78 24.15
CA PRO A 1029 16.98 -17.40 23.70
C PRO A 1029 17.62 -17.12 22.33
N LYS A 1030 18.30 -18.11 21.72
CA LYS A 1030 18.73 -18.00 20.31
C LYS A 1030 17.56 -18.15 19.33
N ASN A 1031 16.49 -18.82 19.72
CA ASN A 1031 15.34 -19.03 18.86
C ASN A 1031 14.46 -17.78 18.78
N SER A 1032 13.46 -17.82 17.89
CA SER A 1032 12.42 -16.79 17.78
C SER A 1032 11.06 -17.41 17.49
N LEU A 1033 9.99 -16.73 17.88
CA LEU A 1033 8.60 -16.97 17.50
C LEU A 1033 8.11 -15.75 16.72
N VAL A 1034 7.83 -15.93 15.43
CA VAL A 1034 7.59 -14.84 14.48
C VAL A 1034 6.16 -14.92 13.96
N PHE A 1035 5.25 -14.13 14.53
CA PHE A 1035 3.84 -14.14 14.11
C PHE A 1035 3.65 -13.47 12.74
N VAL A 1036 3.24 -14.23 11.73
CA VAL A 1036 2.97 -13.75 10.34
C VAL A 1036 1.49 -13.49 10.08
N GLY A 1037 0.71 -13.17 11.12
CA GLY A 1037 -0.74 -12.99 10.98
C GLY A 1037 -1.43 -12.51 12.26
N TRP A 1038 -2.62 -11.93 12.08
CA TRP A 1038 -3.47 -11.46 13.19
C TRP A 1038 -3.77 -12.58 14.19
N GLN A 1039 -3.83 -12.22 15.47
CA GLN A 1039 -4.03 -13.13 16.60
C GLN A 1039 -5.34 -12.81 17.31
N HIS A 1040 -6.34 -13.69 17.20
CA HIS A 1040 -7.64 -13.47 17.85
C HIS A 1040 -7.48 -13.31 19.38
N PRO A 1041 -8.10 -12.31 20.04
CA PRO A 1041 -7.78 -11.93 21.42
C PRO A 1041 -7.78 -13.05 22.47
N ALA A 1042 -8.58 -14.09 22.29
CA ALA A 1042 -8.68 -15.22 23.21
C ALA A 1042 -7.52 -16.25 23.13
N THR A 1043 -6.77 -16.30 22.02
CA THR A 1043 -5.83 -17.39 21.72
C THR A 1043 -4.54 -17.30 22.53
N LEU A 1044 -3.80 -18.41 22.59
CA LEU A 1044 -2.47 -18.46 23.20
C LEU A 1044 -1.48 -17.54 22.46
N GLY A 1045 -1.52 -17.50 21.12
CA GLY A 1045 -0.69 -16.59 20.33
C GLY A 1045 -0.90 -15.12 20.70
N SER A 1046 -2.15 -14.69 20.89
CA SER A 1046 -2.49 -13.33 21.36
C SER A 1046 -1.85 -13.01 22.73
N ARG A 1047 -1.83 -13.97 23.66
CA ARG A 1047 -1.24 -13.77 25.00
C ARG A 1047 0.28 -13.62 24.94
N ILE A 1048 0.96 -14.49 24.17
CA ILE A 1048 2.42 -14.45 24.00
C ILE A 1048 2.86 -13.16 23.28
N GLN A 1049 2.12 -12.76 22.25
CA GLN A 1049 2.31 -11.50 21.52
C GLN A 1049 2.13 -10.26 22.41
N LYS A 1050 1.18 -10.30 23.36
CA LYS A 1050 0.96 -9.27 24.40
C LYS A 1050 2.00 -9.31 25.54
N GLY A 1051 3.09 -10.05 25.39
CA GLY A 1051 4.20 -10.05 26.34
C GLY A 1051 4.15 -11.12 27.43
N TRP A 1052 3.24 -12.10 27.38
CA TRP A 1052 3.32 -13.24 28.31
C TRP A 1052 4.63 -14.02 28.07
N ARG A 1053 5.36 -14.31 29.14
CA ARG A 1053 6.65 -15.05 29.12
C ARG A 1053 6.64 -16.33 29.95
N GLU A 1054 5.53 -16.63 30.60
CA GLU A 1054 5.21 -17.93 31.17
C GLU A 1054 3.79 -18.29 30.74
N ILE A 1055 3.58 -19.51 30.24
CA ILE A 1055 2.27 -19.99 29.81
C ILE A 1055 1.93 -21.34 30.45
N PRO A 1056 0.69 -21.53 30.95
CA PRO A 1056 0.28 -22.81 31.53
C PRO A 1056 0.13 -23.86 30.43
N MET A 1057 0.90 -24.95 30.54
CA MET A 1057 0.85 -26.10 29.65
C MET A 1057 0.49 -27.34 30.45
N THR A 1058 -0.61 -28.01 30.10
CA THR A 1058 -0.98 -29.30 30.70
C THR A 1058 -0.13 -30.42 30.08
N GLY A 1059 0.58 -31.18 30.91
CA GLY A 1059 1.36 -32.33 30.49
C GLY A 1059 0.50 -33.59 30.26
N PRO A 1060 1.07 -34.65 29.65
CA PRO A 1060 0.40 -35.95 29.53
C PRO A 1060 0.07 -36.61 30.87
N ASP A 1061 0.69 -36.15 31.97
CA ASP A 1061 0.39 -36.52 33.35
C ASP A 1061 -0.80 -35.77 33.96
N GLY A 1062 -1.53 -34.98 33.15
CA GLY A 1062 -2.65 -34.12 33.57
C GLY A 1062 -2.24 -32.91 34.40
N LYS A 1063 -0.94 -32.70 34.66
CA LYS A 1063 -0.45 -31.62 35.52
C LYS A 1063 -0.12 -30.38 34.69
N THR A 1064 -0.66 -29.24 35.09
CA THR A 1064 -0.26 -27.94 34.52
C THR A 1064 1.13 -27.56 35.02
N LYS A 1065 2.05 -27.27 34.10
CA LYS A 1065 3.38 -26.71 34.36
C LYS A 1065 3.52 -25.39 33.60
N GLY A 1066 4.23 -24.43 34.16
CA GLY A 1066 4.61 -23.20 33.43
C GLY A 1066 5.68 -23.52 32.40
N LEU A 1067 5.41 -23.24 31.12
CA LEU A 1067 6.45 -23.18 30.10
C LEU A 1067 6.97 -21.74 30.02
N LYS A 1068 8.25 -21.57 30.33
CA LYS A 1068 8.98 -20.31 30.24
C LYS A 1068 9.38 -20.04 28.79
N ILE A 1069 9.12 -18.82 28.32
CA ILE A 1069 9.40 -18.36 26.96
C ILE A 1069 10.58 -17.39 27.03
N ASP A 1070 11.78 -17.91 26.77
CA ASP A 1070 13.02 -17.15 26.70
C ASP A 1070 13.44 -16.79 25.27
N LEU A 1071 12.82 -17.40 24.26
CA LEU A 1071 12.97 -17.00 22.85
C LEU A 1071 12.45 -15.58 22.56
N GLU A 1072 12.96 -14.98 21.47
CA GLU A 1072 12.49 -13.68 21.00
C GLU A 1072 11.08 -13.80 20.39
N VAL A 1073 10.17 -12.87 20.68
CA VAL A 1073 8.80 -12.87 20.15
C VAL A 1073 8.60 -11.64 19.27
N ASP A 1074 8.47 -11.88 17.97
CA ASP A 1074 8.31 -10.87 16.92
C ASP A 1074 6.90 -10.93 16.29
N THR A 1075 6.54 -9.91 15.52
CA THR A 1075 5.34 -9.91 14.68
C THR A 1075 5.61 -9.22 13.35
N VAL A 1076 5.40 -9.96 12.26
CA VAL A 1076 5.39 -9.40 10.90
C VAL A 1076 4.01 -8.81 10.66
N HIS A 1077 3.85 -7.56 11.08
CA HIS A 1077 2.55 -6.89 11.10
C HIS A 1077 1.91 -6.87 9.69
N GLY A 1078 0.57 -6.96 9.61
CA GLY A 1078 -0.20 -6.89 8.36
C GLY A 1078 0.19 -7.86 7.23
N MET A 1079 0.94 -8.93 7.49
CA MET A 1079 1.09 -10.05 6.56
C MET A 1079 -0.27 -10.75 6.39
N THR A 1080 -1.03 -10.35 5.38
CA THR A 1080 -2.38 -10.87 5.14
C THR A 1080 -2.77 -10.84 3.66
N GLY A 1081 -3.66 -11.78 3.31
CA GLY A 1081 -4.38 -11.82 2.05
C GLY A 1081 -5.61 -10.91 2.02
N HIS A 1082 -5.97 -10.26 3.14
CA HIS A 1082 -6.89 -9.12 3.14
C HIS A 1082 -6.14 -7.80 2.83
N CYS A 1083 -6.86 -6.70 2.69
CA CYS A 1083 -6.35 -5.33 2.66
C CYS A 1083 -6.90 -4.55 3.83
N GLY A 1084 -6.84 -3.23 3.73
CA GLY A 1084 -7.13 -2.29 4.79
C GLY A 1084 -7.28 -0.91 4.23
N ARG A 1085 -8.01 -0.08 4.96
CA ARG A 1085 -8.76 1.10 4.53
C ARG A 1085 -8.05 2.15 3.63
N ASN A 1086 -7.58 1.79 2.42
CA ASN A 1086 -7.33 2.74 1.33
C ASN A 1086 -8.12 2.44 0.03
N GLU A 1087 -8.76 1.27 -0.06
CA GLU A 1087 -8.86 0.52 -1.30
C GLU A 1087 -10.29 0.07 -1.75
N LEU A 1088 -11.32 -0.04 -0.90
CA LEU A 1088 -12.70 -0.52 -1.27
C LEU A 1088 -13.37 0.44 -2.20
N MET A 1089 -13.23 1.68 -1.81
CA MET A 1089 -13.73 2.76 -2.62
C MET A 1089 -12.94 2.81 -3.92
N ASN A 1090 -11.72 2.26 -4.00
CA ASN A 1090 -11.04 2.12 -5.28
C ASN A 1090 -11.52 0.88 -6.06
N PHE A 1091 -11.86 -0.25 -5.42
CA PHE A 1091 -12.57 -1.30 -6.15
C PHE A 1091 -13.88 -0.82 -6.77
N VAL A 1092 -14.77 -0.26 -5.94
CA VAL A 1092 -16.09 0.19 -6.37
C VAL A 1092 -15.98 1.30 -7.43
N ARG A 1093 -14.86 2.05 -7.42
CA ARG A 1093 -14.50 3.06 -8.44
C ARG A 1093 -13.90 2.47 -9.72
N HIS A 1094 -13.27 1.29 -9.66
CA HIS A 1094 -12.59 0.65 -10.80
C HIS A 1094 -13.38 -0.51 -11.41
N LEU A 1095 -14.47 -0.97 -10.77
CA LEU A 1095 -15.43 -1.93 -11.31
C LEU A 1095 -16.10 -1.37 -12.58
N SER A 1096 -15.97 -2.08 -13.71
CA SER A 1096 -16.42 -1.61 -15.04
C SER A 1096 -17.94 -1.35 -15.13
N SER A 1097 -18.75 -2.05 -14.34
CA SER A 1097 -20.20 -1.82 -14.23
C SER A 1097 -20.57 -1.32 -12.84
N ARG A 1098 -21.06 -0.07 -12.77
CA ARG A 1098 -21.50 0.58 -11.53
C ARG A 1098 -22.71 -0.16 -10.93
N PRO A 1099 -22.65 -0.65 -9.68
CA PRO A 1099 -23.79 -1.31 -9.04
C PRO A 1099 -24.92 -0.33 -8.69
N GLU A 1100 -26.15 -0.86 -8.63
CA GLU A 1100 -27.33 -0.15 -8.12
C GLU A 1100 -27.38 -0.20 -6.58
N ARG A 1101 -26.85 -1.29 -5.99
CA ARG A 1101 -26.81 -1.55 -4.55
C ARG A 1101 -25.48 -2.17 -4.08
N ILE A 1102 -25.02 -1.83 -2.88
CA ILE A 1102 -23.85 -2.45 -2.25
C ILE A 1102 -24.18 -2.98 -0.85
N VAL A 1103 -23.89 -4.25 -0.58
CA VAL A 1103 -24.19 -4.93 0.69
C VAL A 1103 -22.87 -5.24 1.42
N THR A 1104 -22.60 -4.54 2.51
CA THR A 1104 -21.37 -4.67 3.28
C THR A 1104 -21.50 -5.74 4.36
N VAL A 1105 -20.65 -6.75 4.30
CA VAL A 1105 -20.66 -7.94 5.15
C VAL A 1105 -19.24 -8.25 5.64
N HIS A 1106 -19.05 -9.40 6.29
CA HIS A 1106 -17.75 -9.98 6.65
C HIS A 1106 -16.79 -8.96 7.28
N GLY A 1107 -17.15 -8.51 8.47
CA GLY A 1107 -16.49 -7.44 9.22
C GLY A 1107 -17.27 -7.10 10.48
N GLU A 1108 -16.64 -6.46 11.46
CA GLU A 1108 -17.34 -6.04 12.68
C GLU A 1108 -18.50 -5.09 12.37
N ALA A 1109 -19.57 -5.14 13.17
CA ALA A 1109 -20.80 -4.38 12.93
C ALA A 1109 -20.57 -2.90 12.59
N ARG A 1110 -19.68 -2.23 13.34
CA ARG A 1110 -19.28 -0.84 13.10
C ARG A 1110 -18.58 -0.65 11.76
N LYS A 1111 -17.69 -1.56 11.37
CA LYS A 1111 -16.92 -1.50 10.11
C LYS A 1111 -17.83 -1.64 8.90
N CYS A 1112 -18.73 -2.61 8.89
CA CYS A 1112 -19.75 -2.73 7.84
C CYS A 1112 -20.62 -1.46 7.77
N GLN A 1113 -21.08 -0.92 8.90
CA GLN A 1113 -21.93 0.28 8.91
C GLN A 1113 -21.20 1.56 8.46
N GLU A 1114 -19.94 1.77 8.87
CA GLU A 1114 -19.13 2.89 8.38
C GLU A 1114 -18.82 2.75 6.89
N LEU A 1115 -18.47 1.54 6.42
CA LEU A 1115 -18.27 1.29 5.01
C LEU A 1115 -19.54 1.55 4.19
N ALA A 1116 -20.69 0.99 4.59
CA ALA A 1116 -21.95 1.18 3.86
C ALA A 1116 -22.30 2.67 3.74
N ARG A 1117 -22.24 3.41 4.86
CA ARG A 1117 -22.47 4.85 4.90
C ARG A 1117 -21.53 5.59 3.94
N ASP A 1118 -20.24 5.27 3.96
CA ASP A 1118 -19.25 6.00 3.17
C ASP A 1118 -19.35 5.65 1.68
N LEU A 1119 -19.62 4.38 1.33
CA LEU A 1119 -19.96 3.94 -0.03
C LEU A 1119 -21.18 4.70 -0.57
N HIS A 1120 -22.24 4.82 0.24
CA HIS A 1120 -23.44 5.56 -0.12
C HIS A 1120 -23.12 7.03 -0.41
N HIS A 1121 -22.38 7.71 0.48
CA HIS A 1121 -22.03 9.11 0.31
C HIS A 1121 -21.06 9.39 -0.84
N VAL A 1122 -20.06 8.52 -1.08
CA VAL A 1122 -19.02 8.75 -2.10
C VAL A 1122 -19.51 8.36 -3.50
N PHE A 1123 -20.34 7.32 -3.65
CA PHE A 1123 -20.78 6.86 -4.96
C PHE A 1123 -22.22 7.23 -5.31
N ASN A 1124 -23.06 7.59 -4.33
CA ASN A 1124 -24.51 7.74 -4.48
C ASN A 1124 -25.15 6.47 -5.05
N ILE A 1125 -24.90 5.35 -4.37
CA ILE A 1125 -25.42 4.01 -4.65
C ILE A 1125 -26.19 3.57 -3.40
N GLU A 1126 -27.26 2.78 -3.51
CA GLU A 1126 -27.96 2.26 -2.33
C GLU A 1126 -27.02 1.34 -1.54
N THR A 1127 -26.94 1.45 -0.21
CA THR A 1127 -26.09 0.54 0.58
C THR A 1127 -26.76 0.01 1.82
N LEU A 1128 -26.39 -1.22 2.17
CA LEU A 1128 -26.95 -1.97 3.29
C LEU A 1128 -25.82 -2.65 4.07
N ALA A 1129 -25.83 -2.49 5.39
CA ALA A 1129 -25.08 -3.33 6.31
C ALA A 1129 -26.10 -4.24 7.03
N PRO A 1130 -26.44 -5.42 6.50
CA PRO A 1130 -27.51 -6.25 7.06
C PRO A 1130 -27.14 -6.83 8.43
N ARG A 1131 -28.13 -7.34 9.15
CA ARG A 1131 -27.98 -8.18 10.35
C ARG A 1131 -28.13 -9.67 9.99
N PRO A 1132 -27.67 -10.60 10.85
CA PRO A 1132 -28.03 -12.01 10.69
C PRO A 1132 -29.55 -12.21 10.66
N MET A 1133 -30.01 -13.13 9.83
CA MET A 1133 -31.42 -13.39 9.48
C MET A 1133 -32.16 -12.26 8.73
N GLU A 1134 -31.52 -11.16 8.34
CA GLU A 1134 -32.16 -10.21 7.41
C GLU A 1134 -32.14 -10.76 5.97
N ALA A 1135 -33.29 -10.70 5.30
CA ALA A 1135 -33.47 -11.07 3.91
C ALA A 1135 -33.71 -9.82 3.03
N ILE A 1136 -32.79 -9.56 2.10
CA ILE A 1136 -32.81 -8.39 1.23
C ILE A 1136 -33.45 -8.76 -0.10
N ARG A 1137 -34.65 -8.23 -0.43
CA ARG A 1137 -35.22 -8.35 -1.79
C ARG A 1137 -34.44 -7.42 -2.74
N LEU A 1138 -33.79 -8.01 -3.74
CA LEU A 1138 -33.05 -7.33 -4.80
C LEU A 1138 -33.94 -7.00 -6.01
N LYS A 1139 -34.93 -7.86 -6.29
CA LYS A 1139 -35.95 -7.69 -7.33
C LYS A 1139 -37.28 -8.29 -6.89
#